data_AF-A0AAP3E251-F1
#
_entry.id   AF-A0AAP3E251-F1
#
_cell.length_a   1.000
_cell.length_b   1.000
_cell.length_c   1.000
_cell.angle_alpha   90.00
_cell.angle_beta   90.00
_cell.angle_gamma   90.00
#
_symmetry.space_group_name_H-M   'P 1'
#
loop_
_entity.id
_entity.type
_entity.pdbx_description
1 polymer ?
#
loop_
_entity_poly.entity_id
_entity_poly.type
_entity_poly.pdbx_seq_one_letter_code
_entity_poly.pdbx_strand_id
1 'polypeptide(L)'
;MSRRVDERAVTVQIGAVLLLAILVSALALYQVTAVPDQNHETEFTHNERVTGELVELRDTIRNAGSERLERGVPMTLGAQYQTRTVAINPPAPSGRISTSEPRPVTIENADASDSEIQTILDDPPTTRLLTYEPRYNEYRGPTTRIEHSLLYNEFGEANVTLEEQTMIDDDSVTLVFLEGDLSRSTTGTVSVDVETIGGPTGESTFKSNESGNVTITLPTDSPERWEVALGTTFEESRENTRIQPDDDRGNVTIELANETYTLRLAQVSVGDDGEPDERFDAARASGSGSESGTGSGSGDDAFTTQWSGEAVNTDGGESELRLEEGQSETVDLTVRDSETNDPITNVWVDFARQSGEDGAVSFTEDTQIETDDEGTASIDVRGDSAGETVLFASTASGTVRLPVTVEPIDLPADEPYFDVQIIETNTPVPEGESLTVDVAVENLGEQPGTQTIRLTTEDGTERDSQDVELEAGEGETIVLEWATQSGDGSESDQLLEVESDDTGETVSVRIEPSTAGAYSVFAVGDQTLGNNENIDSTFTIDMGDRTVDVAVSLVDQSGGGSAGSNGKGWQTKQVTIDGTVLELETAAADDIAVNSQPRNLLNESTYTDEDVSTLAGIRDDVDSATIIRDEQHFGSAGLAITVEEY
;
A
#
# COMPACT_ATOMS: atom_id res chain seq x y z
N MET A 1 39.16 33.30 -78.87
CA MET A 1 38.24 33.84 -77.84
C MET A 1 37.68 32.67 -77.06
N SER A 2 37.82 32.70 -75.74
CA SER A 2 37.70 31.56 -74.81
C SER A 2 36.29 30.97 -74.74
N ARG A 3 36.18 29.63 -74.73
CA ARG A 3 34.98 28.89 -74.31
C ARG A 3 34.88 29.00 -72.78
N ARG A 4 33.85 29.67 -72.26
CA ARG A 4 33.45 29.56 -70.84
C ARG A 4 32.55 28.34 -70.72
N VAL A 5 33.02 27.34 -69.99
CA VAL A 5 32.25 26.13 -69.65
C VAL A 5 31.46 26.42 -68.38
N ASP A 6 30.28 25.82 -68.27
CA ASP A 6 29.32 25.93 -67.17
C ASP A 6 29.92 25.57 -65.80
N GLU A 7 30.42 26.57 -65.08
CA GLU A 7 30.96 26.44 -63.72
C GLU A 7 29.91 26.59 -62.60
N ARG A 8 28.63 26.80 -62.96
CA ARG A 8 27.55 27.08 -62.00
C ARG A 8 26.85 25.84 -61.43
N ALA A 9 27.07 24.65 -62.01
CA ALA A 9 26.51 23.40 -61.50
C ALA A 9 27.34 22.75 -60.37
N VAL A 10 28.63 23.12 -60.25
CA VAL A 10 29.57 22.48 -59.32
C VAL A 10 29.42 23.01 -57.89
N THR A 11 29.07 24.29 -57.69
CA THR A 11 28.92 24.88 -56.35
C THR A 11 27.73 24.31 -55.57
N VAL A 12 26.62 24.02 -56.25
CA VAL A 12 25.43 23.39 -55.62
C VAL A 12 25.76 21.95 -55.20
N GLN A 13 26.50 21.21 -56.03
CA GLN A 13 26.94 19.85 -55.71
C GLN A 13 27.92 19.83 -54.54
N ILE A 14 28.88 20.76 -54.50
CA ILE A 14 29.81 20.90 -53.36
C ILE A 14 29.04 21.24 -52.07
N GLY A 15 28.06 22.15 -52.13
CA GLY A 15 27.20 22.47 -51.00
C GLY A 15 26.39 21.26 -50.51
N ALA A 16 25.81 20.47 -51.43
CA ALA A 16 25.07 19.26 -51.09
C ALA A 16 25.96 18.17 -50.48
N VAL A 17 27.18 17.97 -51.00
CA VAL A 17 28.15 17.01 -50.44
C VAL A 17 28.61 17.45 -49.05
N LEU A 18 28.83 18.75 -48.82
CA LEU A 18 29.19 19.28 -47.51
C LEU A 18 28.05 19.14 -46.49
N LEU A 19 26.81 19.44 -46.88
CA LEU A 19 25.64 19.24 -46.02
C LEU A 19 25.45 17.76 -45.67
N LEU A 20 25.62 16.87 -46.65
CA LEU A 20 25.57 15.43 -46.42
C LEU A 20 26.70 14.98 -45.47
N ALA A 21 27.92 15.49 -45.64
CA ALA A 21 29.04 15.18 -44.76
C ALA A 21 28.77 15.64 -43.33
N ILE A 22 28.23 16.86 -43.14
CA ILE A 22 27.83 17.36 -41.82
C ILE A 22 26.74 16.48 -41.21
N LEU A 23 25.73 16.09 -41.99
CA LEU A 23 24.64 15.24 -41.52
C LEU A 23 25.13 13.84 -41.12
N VAL A 24 26.01 13.23 -41.91
CA VAL A 24 26.63 11.94 -41.57
C VAL A 24 27.53 12.06 -40.34
N SER A 25 28.29 13.16 -40.20
CA SER A 25 29.09 13.43 -38.99
C SER A 25 28.21 13.65 -37.75
N ALA A 26 27.08 14.37 -37.89
CA ALA A 26 26.13 14.57 -36.81
C ALA A 26 25.44 13.25 -36.40
N LEU A 27 25.08 12.41 -37.38
CA LEU A 27 24.54 11.07 -37.12
C LEU A 27 25.57 10.17 -36.43
N ALA A 28 26.84 10.21 -36.86
CA ALA A 28 27.91 9.48 -36.21
C ALA A 28 28.13 9.94 -34.76
N LEU A 29 28.06 11.25 -34.50
CA LEU A 29 28.13 11.80 -33.15
C LEU A 29 26.94 11.33 -32.30
N TYR A 30 25.72 11.42 -32.83
CA TYR A 30 24.51 10.92 -32.19
C TYR A 30 24.61 9.43 -31.84
N GLN A 31 25.16 8.61 -32.74
CA GLN A 31 25.35 7.17 -32.56
C GLN A 31 26.38 6.82 -31.48
N VAL A 32 27.34 7.71 -31.20
CA VAL A 32 28.42 7.49 -30.23
C VAL A 32 28.08 8.03 -28.84
N THR A 33 27.18 9.01 -28.73
CA THR A 33 26.83 9.63 -27.44
C THR A 33 25.38 9.34 -27.04
N ALA A 34 24.41 9.83 -27.81
CA ALA A 34 23.00 9.78 -27.42
C ALA A 34 22.40 8.36 -27.46
N VAL A 35 22.84 7.53 -28.40
CA VAL A 35 22.37 6.14 -28.53
C VAL A 35 22.75 5.30 -27.31
N PRO A 36 24.02 5.24 -26.88
CA PRO A 36 24.42 4.59 -25.63
C PRO A 36 23.68 5.12 -24.40
N ASP A 37 23.57 6.44 -24.23
CA ASP A 37 22.91 7.05 -23.06
C ASP A 37 21.43 6.62 -22.94
N GLN A 38 20.69 6.65 -24.05
CA GLN A 38 19.30 6.18 -24.11
C GLN A 38 19.15 4.67 -23.86
N ASN A 39 20.11 3.87 -24.35
CA ASN A 39 20.12 2.43 -24.12
C ASN A 39 20.43 2.12 -22.65
N HIS A 40 21.37 2.85 -22.04
CA HIS A 40 21.70 2.75 -20.61
C HIS A 40 20.47 3.05 -19.74
N GLU A 41 19.71 4.10 -20.05
CA GLU A 41 18.46 4.42 -19.35
C GLU A 41 17.43 3.27 -19.48
N THR A 42 17.26 2.73 -20.68
CA THR A 42 16.36 1.57 -20.92
C THR A 42 16.77 0.34 -20.10
N GLU A 43 18.08 0.06 -20.01
CA GLU A 43 18.61 -1.07 -19.25
C GLU A 43 18.53 -0.85 -17.74
N PHE A 44 18.71 0.39 -17.26
CA PHE A 44 18.52 0.76 -15.86
C PHE A 44 17.06 0.58 -15.43
N THR A 45 16.10 1.14 -16.18
CA THR A 45 14.66 0.96 -15.90
C THR A 45 14.24 -0.50 -16.01
N HIS A 46 14.88 -1.28 -16.89
CA HIS A 46 14.66 -2.72 -16.92
C HIS A 46 15.13 -3.42 -15.65
N ASN A 47 16.29 -3.04 -15.13
CA ASN A 47 16.82 -3.59 -13.87
C ASN A 47 15.91 -3.30 -12.68
N GLU A 48 15.35 -2.09 -12.58
CA GLU A 48 14.39 -1.73 -11.52
C GLU A 48 13.15 -2.61 -11.57
N ARG A 49 12.59 -2.85 -12.77
CA ARG A 49 11.43 -3.73 -12.93
C ARG A 49 11.72 -5.17 -12.51
N VAL A 50 12.82 -5.76 -12.99
CA VAL A 50 13.18 -7.14 -12.62
C VAL A 50 13.46 -7.27 -11.13
N THR A 51 13.98 -6.21 -10.50
CA THR A 51 14.16 -6.19 -9.05
C THR A 51 12.81 -6.35 -8.34
N GLY A 52 11.77 -5.61 -8.76
CA GLY A 52 10.41 -5.78 -8.23
C GLY A 52 9.81 -7.16 -8.51
N GLU A 53 9.98 -7.70 -9.73
CA GLU A 53 9.52 -9.05 -10.08
C GLU A 53 10.23 -10.14 -9.24
N LEU A 54 11.49 -9.94 -8.86
CA LEU A 54 12.22 -10.85 -7.97
C LEU A 54 11.77 -10.78 -6.51
N VAL A 55 11.28 -9.61 -6.05
CA VAL A 55 10.60 -9.50 -4.74
C VAL A 55 9.32 -10.34 -4.76
N GLU A 56 8.48 -10.19 -5.80
CA GLU A 56 7.26 -11.00 -5.96
C GLU A 56 7.58 -12.51 -6.03
N LEU A 57 8.62 -12.91 -6.77
CA LEU A 57 9.03 -14.31 -6.85
C LEU A 57 9.47 -14.85 -5.48
N ARG A 58 10.25 -14.06 -4.73
CA ARG A 58 10.71 -14.43 -3.38
C ARG A 58 9.53 -14.55 -2.41
N ASP A 59 8.56 -13.65 -2.46
CA ASP A 59 7.36 -13.71 -1.62
C ASP A 59 6.46 -14.88 -2.02
N THR A 60 6.35 -15.18 -3.32
CA THR A 60 5.62 -16.37 -3.81
C THR A 60 6.25 -17.67 -3.30
N ILE A 61 7.59 -17.78 -3.31
CA ILE A 61 8.31 -18.93 -2.73
C ILE A 61 8.06 -19.05 -1.23
N ARG A 62 8.05 -17.92 -0.50
CA ARG A 62 7.75 -17.88 0.94
C ARG A 62 6.32 -18.31 1.23
N ASN A 63 5.34 -17.84 0.45
CA ASN A 63 3.93 -18.20 0.61
C ASN A 63 3.72 -19.68 0.28
N ALA A 64 4.32 -20.19 -0.79
CA ALA A 64 4.35 -21.64 -1.08
C ALA A 64 5.00 -22.47 0.04
N GLY A 65 5.83 -21.85 0.89
CA GLY A 65 6.38 -22.46 2.10
C GLY A 65 5.44 -22.48 3.32
N SER A 66 4.32 -21.76 3.25
CA SER A 66 3.35 -21.58 4.34
C SER A 66 1.97 -22.17 4.02
N GLU A 67 1.65 -22.28 2.74
CA GLU A 67 0.43 -22.86 2.18
C GLU A 67 0.75 -23.75 0.98
N ARG A 68 -0.19 -24.61 0.54
CA ARG A 68 -0.04 -25.36 -0.71
C ARG A 68 -0.52 -24.51 -1.88
N LEU A 69 0.43 -23.99 -2.66
CA LEU A 69 0.16 -23.12 -3.80
C LEU A 69 0.88 -23.63 -5.05
N GLU A 70 0.26 -23.40 -6.21
CA GLU A 70 0.90 -23.51 -7.53
C GLU A 70 0.64 -22.19 -8.27
N ARG A 71 1.69 -21.40 -8.51
CA ARG A 71 1.59 -20.07 -9.12
C ARG A 71 2.76 -19.79 -10.06
N GLY A 72 2.44 -19.25 -11.25
CA GLY A 72 3.43 -18.72 -12.18
C GLY A 72 3.70 -17.24 -11.95
N VAL A 73 4.97 -16.87 -11.81
CA VAL A 73 5.42 -15.47 -11.66
C VAL A 73 6.03 -14.98 -12.99
N PRO A 74 5.48 -13.95 -13.64
CA PRO A 74 6.02 -13.43 -14.89
C PRO A 74 7.34 -12.68 -14.64
N MET A 75 8.41 -13.12 -15.30
CA MET A 75 9.76 -12.57 -15.19
C MET A 75 10.23 -12.01 -16.53
N THR A 76 10.45 -10.70 -16.60
CA THR A 76 10.96 -9.98 -17.77
C THR A 76 12.48 -10.04 -17.81
N LEU A 77 13.05 -11.11 -18.36
CA LEU A 77 14.50 -11.35 -18.20
C LEU A 77 15.40 -10.41 -19.03
N GLY A 78 14.93 -9.81 -20.13
CA GLY A 78 15.78 -8.99 -21.00
C GLY A 78 15.15 -7.68 -21.49
N ALA A 79 15.98 -6.64 -21.63
CA ALA A 79 15.54 -5.30 -22.00
C ALA A 79 15.30 -5.15 -23.51
N GLN A 80 14.27 -4.40 -23.88
CA GLN A 80 13.92 -4.12 -25.26
C GLN A 80 14.22 -2.67 -25.61
N TYR A 81 15.13 -2.45 -26.56
CA TYR A 81 15.44 -1.10 -27.03
C TYR A 81 14.33 -0.55 -27.94
N GLN A 82 14.04 0.73 -27.79
CA GLN A 82 13.15 1.47 -28.68
C GLN A 82 13.63 1.42 -30.13
N THR A 83 12.71 1.25 -31.07
CA THR A 83 13.05 1.26 -32.50
C THR A 83 13.47 2.65 -32.97
N ARG A 84 14.51 2.75 -33.79
CA ARG A 84 15.06 4.02 -34.30
C ARG A 84 15.01 4.07 -35.83
N THR A 85 14.67 5.23 -36.40
CA THR A 85 14.52 5.40 -37.86
C THR A 85 15.84 5.50 -38.63
N VAL A 86 16.86 6.12 -38.04
CA VAL A 86 18.15 6.43 -38.73
C VAL A 86 19.39 5.91 -38.01
N ALA A 87 19.26 5.50 -36.74
CA ALA A 87 20.34 4.96 -35.92
C ALA A 87 20.17 3.44 -35.75
N ILE A 88 21.25 2.75 -35.39
CA ILE A 88 21.28 1.30 -35.23
C ILE A 88 21.40 0.95 -33.75
N ASN A 89 20.54 0.06 -33.25
CA ASN A 89 20.65 -0.49 -31.90
C ASN A 89 21.57 -1.73 -31.91
N PRO A 90 22.31 -1.98 -30.82
CA PRO A 90 22.89 -3.30 -30.59
C PRO A 90 21.78 -4.35 -30.44
N PRO A 91 22.12 -5.65 -30.51
CA PRO A 91 21.17 -6.72 -30.16
C PRO A 91 20.57 -6.48 -28.77
N ALA A 92 19.28 -6.76 -28.63
CA ALA A 92 18.59 -6.62 -27.34
C ALA A 92 19.31 -7.46 -26.27
N PRO A 93 19.61 -6.89 -25.09
CA PRO A 93 20.26 -7.62 -24.01
C PRO A 93 19.33 -8.74 -23.52
N SER A 94 19.95 -9.86 -23.15
CA SER A 94 19.24 -10.99 -22.53
C SER A 94 19.52 -11.02 -21.05
N GLY A 95 18.66 -11.64 -20.26
CA GLY A 95 18.99 -12.06 -18.90
C GLY A 95 18.88 -13.56 -18.76
N ARG A 96 19.43 -14.07 -17.67
CA ARG A 96 19.35 -15.48 -17.29
C ARG A 96 18.85 -15.57 -15.86
N ILE A 97 17.87 -16.44 -15.63
CA ILE A 97 17.48 -16.87 -14.29
C ILE A 97 17.78 -18.37 -14.17
N SER A 98 18.38 -18.76 -13.05
CA SER A 98 18.69 -20.17 -12.79
C SER A 98 18.75 -20.54 -11.32
N THR A 99 18.46 -21.80 -11.01
CA THR A 99 18.75 -22.42 -9.72
C THR A 99 20.18 -23.00 -9.70
N SER A 100 20.79 -23.07 -8.52
CA SER A 100 22.08 -23.72 -8.30
C SER A 100 21.95 -25.26 -8.35
N GLU A 101 23.08 -25.95 -8.34
CA GLU A 101 23.10 -27.37 -7.97
C GLU A 101 22.54 -27.55 -6.54
N PRO A 102 21.90 -28.69 -6.22
CA PRO A 102 21.43 -28.98 -4.86
C PRO A 102 22.60 -28.98 -3.87
N ARG A 103 22.44 -28.25 -2.77
CA ARG A 103 23.44 -28.12 -1.71
C ARG A 103 22.88 -28.61 -0.37
N PRO A 104 23.72 -29.23 0.48
CA PRO A 104 23.25 -29.80 1.74
C PRO A 104 22.86 -28.70 2.74
N VAL A 105 21.84 -29.00 3.53
CA VAL A 105 21.48 -28.27 4.76
C VAL A 105 21.86 -29.15 5.95
N THR A 106 22.15 -28.57 7.10
CA THR A 106 22.40 -29.36 8.33
C THR A 106 21.76 -28.68 9.51
N ILE A 107 21.07 -29.45 10.34
CA ILE A 107 20.44 -28.98 11.57
C ILE A 107 20.98 -29.85 12.70
N GLU A 108 21.65 -29.24 13.67
CA GLU A 108 22.25 -29.96 14.80
C GLU A 108 21.65 -29.48 16.12
N ASN A 109 21.61 -30.39 17.09
CA ASN A 109 21.10 -30.17 18.45
C ASN A 109 19.62 -29.80 18.55
N ALA A 110 18.83 -29.94 17.49
CA ALA A 110 17.38 -29.75 17.51
C ALA A 110 16.64 -31.01 18.00
N ASP A 111 15.70 -30.81 18.91
CA ASP A 111 14.76 -31.81 19.43
C ASP A 111 13.34 -31.28 19.19
N ALA A 112 12.67 -31.80 18.16
CA ALA A 112 11.32 -31.44 17.74
C ALA A 112 10.25 -32.25 18.50
N SER A 113 9.11 -31.63 18.75
CA SER A 113 7.98 -32.25 19.43
C SER A 113 7.28 -33.31 18.58
N ASP A 114 7.31 -33.17 17.25
CA ASP A 114 6.78 -34.14 16.29
C ASP A 114 7.91 -35.04 15.75
N SER A 115 7.72 -36.36 15.83
CA SER A 115 8.73 -37.35 15.42
C SER A 115 8.94 -37.46 13.91
N GLU A 116 7.93 -37.17 13.10
CA GLU A 116 8.08 -37.09 11.64
C GLU A 116 8.88 -35.85 11.26
N ILE A 117 8.65 -34.71 11.94
CA ILE A 117 9.48 -33.52 11.77
C ILE A 117 10.91 -33.78 12.23
N GLN A 118 11.13 -34.44 13.37
CA GLN A 118 12.46 -34.84 13.82
C GLN A 118 13.20 -35.68 12.76
N THR A 119 12.50 -36.55 12.05
CA THR A 119 13.08 -37.38 10.98
C THR A 119 13.57 -36.54 9.78
N ILE A 120 12.94 -35.39 9.52
CA ILE A 120 13.41 -34.42 8.52
C ILE A 120 14.62 -33.64 9.08
N LEU A 121 14.60 -33.23 10.35
CA LEU A 121 15.72 -32.50 10.96
C LEU A 121 16.99 -33.35 11.09
N ASP A 122 16.86 -34.65 11.32
CA ASP A 122 17.99 -35.58 11.41
C ASP A 122 18.69 -35.81 10.06
N ASP A 123 17.98 -35.63 8.94
CA ASP A 123 18.49 -35.80 7.57
C ASP A 123 17.75 -34.86 6.60
N PRO A 124 18.00 -33.54 6.67
CA PRO A 124 17.26 -32.55 5.89
C PRO A 124 17.57 -32.70 4.39
N PRO A 125 16.60 -32.43 3.51
CA PRO A 125 16.85 -32.48 2.08
C PRO A 125 17.86 -31.40 1.66
N THR A 126 18.38 -31.54 0.45
CA THR A 126 19.15 -30.48 -0.18
C THR A 126 18.26 -29.28 -0.51
N THR A 127 18.89 -28.14 -0.75
CA THR A 127 18.22 -26.92 -1.20
C THR A 127 19.04 -26.25 -2.30
N ARG A 128 18.39 -25.40 -3.09
CA ARG A 128 18.99 -24.66 -4.19
C ARG A 128 18.89 -23.16 -3.93
N LEU A 129 19.83 -22.39 -4.48
CA LEU A 129 19.76 -20.92 -4.47
C LEU A 129 19.35 -20.43 -5.85
N LEU A 130 18.65 -19.30 -5.93
CA LEU A 130 18.21 -18.72 -7.21
C LEU A 130 19.04 -17.49 -7.56
N THR A 131 19.40 -17.36 -8.83
CA THR A 131 20.23 -16.25 -9.31
C THR A 131 19.69 -15.70 -10.63
N TYR A 132 19.58 -14.38 -10.71
CA TYR A 132 19.31 -13.62 -11.93
C TYR A 132 20.56 -12.84 -12.37
N GLU A 133 20.96 -13.01 -13.63
CA GLU A 133 22.11 -12.35 -14.24
C GLU A 133 21.70 -11.62 -15.53
N PRO A 134 21.71 -10.27 -15.55
CA PRO A 134 21.47 -9.51 -16.77
C PRO A 134 22.73 -9.46 -17.66
N ARG A 135 22.54 -9.44 -18.99
CA ARG A 135 23.60 -9.23 -19.99
C ARG A 135 23.38 -7.92 -20.75
N TYR A 136 23.31 -6.83 -20.00
CA TYR A 136 23.19 -5.47 -20.53
C TYR A 136 24.43 -5.06 -21.36
N ASN A 137 24.22 -4.18 -22.34
CA ASN A 137 25.29 -3.70 -23.21
C ASN A 137 25.93 -2.40 -22.70
N GLU A 138 25.15 -1.50 -22.10
CA GLU A 138 25.59 -0.14 -21.72
C GLU A 138 25.56 0.08 -20.20
N TYR A 139 24.56 -0.45 -19.51
CA TYR A 139 24.41 -0.44 -18.06
C TYR A 139 25.12 -1.63 -17.40
N ARG A 140 25.71 -1.42 -16.23
CA ARG A 140 26.28 -2.50 -15.42
C ARG A 140 25.30 -2.87 -14.32
N GLY A 141 24.41 -3.81 -14.63
CA GLY A 141 23.45 -4.33 -13.67
C GLY A 141 24.10 -5.27 -12.65
N PRO A 142 23.52 -5.38 -11.44
CA PRO A 142 23.94 -6.38 -10.46
C PRO A 142 23.55 -7.79 -10.88
N THR A 143 24.20 -8.77 -10.26
CA THR A 143 23.65 -10.13 -10.16
C THR A 143 22.70 -10.15 -8.96
N THR A 144 21.44 -10.51 -9.15
CA THR A 144 20.45 -10.54 -8.06
C THR A 144 20.27 -11.98 -7.59
N ARG A 145 20.26 -12.21 -6.28
CA ARG A 145 20.21 -13.54 -5.68
C ARG A 145 19.11 -13.64 -4.64
N ILE A 146 18.38 -14.76 -4.69
CA ILE A 146 17.49 -15.20 -3.62
C ILE A 146 18.18 -16.38 -2.95
N GLU A 147 18.53 -16.22 -1.69
CA GLU A 147 19.08 -17.27 -0.85
C GLU A 147 18.16 -17.50 0.32
N HIS A 148 17.47 -18.65 0.34
CA HIS A 148 16.42 -18.92 1.33
C HIS A 148 15.38 -17.79 1.29
N SER A 149 15.28 -16.97 2.34
CA SER A 149 14.39 -15.79 2.39
C SER A 149 15.09 -14.45 2.11
N LEU A 150 16.42 -14.42 1.97
CA LEU A 150 17.19 -13.18 1.76
C LEU A 150 17.29 -12.85 0.27
N LEU A 151 16.99 -11.60 -0.11
CA LEU A 151 17.12 -11.10 -1.48
C LEU A 151 18.11 -9.93 -1.52
N TYR A 152 19.13 -10.02 -2.38
CA TYR A 152 20.15 -8.98 -2.48
C TYR A 152 20.73 -8.86 -3.91
N ASN A 153 21.28 -7.68 -4.18
CA ASN A 153 22.03 -7.35 -5.37
C ASN A 153 23.54 -7.42 -5.11
N GLU A 154 24.26 -8.16 -5.94
CA GLU A 154 25.72 -8.29 -5.94
C GLU A 154 26.34 -7.43 -7.04
N PHE A 155 27.25 -6.54 -6.66
CA PHE A 155 28.00 -5.63 -7.52
C PHE A 155 29.52 -5.83 -7.38
N GLY A 156 30.05 -6.98 -7.79
CA GLY A 156 31.50 -7.24 -7.88
C GLY A 156 32.27 -7.23 -6.55
N GLU A 157 32.38 -6.07 -5.88
CA GLU A 157 33.01 -5.88 -4.57
C GLU A 157 32.03 -5.39 -3.48
N ALA A 158 30.77 -5.15 -3.81
CA ALA A 158 29.76 -4.65 -2.88
C ALA A 158 28.40 -5.30 -3.10
N ASN A 159 27.67 -5.52 -2.00
CA ASN A 159 26.37 -6.18 -2.01
C ASN A 159 25.34 -5.28 -1.31
N VAL A 160 24.11 -5.24 -1.82
CA VAL A 160 23.00 -4.41 -1.32
C VAL A 160 21.79 -5.31 -1.06
N THR A 161 21.35 -5.41 0.20
CA THR A 161 20.09 -6.11 0.53
C THR A 161 18.91 -5.33 -0.04
N LEU A 162 18.00 -6.07 -0.66
CA LEU A 162 16.72 -5.56 -1.14
C LEU A 162 15.62 -5.93 -0.15
N GLU A 163 15.55 -7.22 0.23
CA GLU A 163 14.66 -7.72 1.28
C GLU A 163 15.46 -8.50 2.32
N GLU A 164 15.17 -8.27 3.60
CA GLU A 164 15.82 -8.98 4.71
C GLU A 164 15.40 -10.45 4.77
N GLN A 165 16.13 -11.28 5.52
CA GLN A 165 15.68 -12.65 5.79
C GLN A 165 14.42 -12.63 6.65
N THR A 166 13.48 -13.52 6.37
CA THR A 166 12.22 -13.72 7.13
C THR A 166 12.01 -15.20 7.47
N MET A 167 13.06 -16.01 7.37
CA MET A 167 12.99 -17.43 7.72
C MET A 167 13.02 -17.64 9.23
N ILE A 168 13.64 -16.71 9.95
CA ILE A 168 13.66 -16.65 11.41
C ILE A 168 13.06 -15.30 11.80
N ASP A 169 11.95 -15.36 12.53
CA ASP A 169 11.24 -14.21 13.05
C ASP A 169 10.94 -14.46 14.53
N ASP A 170 11.73 -13.82 15.40
CA ASP A 170 11.79 -14.07 16.85
C ASP A 170 11.82 -15.58 17.19
N ASP A 171 10.71 -16.12 17.66
CA ASP A 171 10.58 -17.51 18.08
C ASP A 171 10.03 -18.44 16.98
N SER A 172 9.79 -17.93 15.77
CA SER A 172 9.25 -18.68 14.62
C SER A 172 10.32 -18.94 13.56
N VAL A 173 10.43 -20.19 13.13
CA VAL A 173 11.37 -20.65 12.11
C VAL A 173 10.59 -21.31 10.98
N THR A 174 10.61 -20.73 9.78
CA THR A 174 10.07 -21.34 8.56
C THR A 174 11.22 -21.68 7.60
N LEU A 175 11.47 -22.98 7.41
CA LEU A 175 12.51 -23.46 6.50
C LEU A 175 11.88 -23.96 5.20
N VAL A 176 12.19 -23.25 4.12
CA VAL A 176 11.80 -23.63 2.76
C VAL A 176 12.99 -24.25 2.05
N PHE A 177 12.85 -25.50 1.66
CA PHE A 177 13.83 -26.22 0.85
C PHE A 177 13.45 -26.05 -0.63
N LEU A 178 14.28 -25.28 -1.34
CA LEU A 178 14.05 -24.99 -2.75
C LEU A 178 14.55 -26.15 -3.61
N GLU A 179 13.65 -26.70 -4.42
CA GLU A 179 13.94 -27.73 -5.42
C GLU A 179 13.57 -27.26 -6.82
N GLY A 180 13.87 -28.10 -7.81
CA GLY A 180 13.57 -27.83 -9.22
C GLY A 180 14.76 -27.24 -10.00
N ASP A 181 14.80 -27.61 -11.28
CA ASP A 181 15.79 -27.18 -12.25
C ASP A 181 15.25 -26.01 -13.08
N LEU A 182 15.59 -24.79 -12.68
CA LEU A 182 15.34 -23.58 -13.46
C LEU A 182 16.62 -23.19 -14.20
N SER A 183 16.55 -23.05 -15.51
CA SER A 183 17.59 -22.36 -16.29
C SER A 183 16.99 -21.76 -17.55
N ARG A 184 16.52 -20.51 -17.46
CA ARG A 184 15.89 -19.80 -18.57
C ARG A 184 16.76 -18.61 -18.99
N SER A 185 16.84 -18.36 -20.29
CA SER A 185 17.52 -17.18 -20.84
C SER A 185 16.76 -16.66 -22.04
N THR A 186 16.35 -15.39 -22.01
CA THR A 186 15.61 -14.75 -23.09
C THR A 186 15.81 -13.24 -23.11
N THR A 187 15.35 -12.59 -24.17
CA THR A 187 15.28 -11.13 -24.32
C THR A 187 13.87 -10.58 -24.04
N GLY A 188 13.01 -11.37 -23.39
CA GLY A 188 11.62 -11.03 -23.11
C GLY A 188 11.13 -11.68 -21.81
N THR A 189 9.83 -11.91 -21.69
CA THR A 189 9.22 -12.44 -20.46
C THR A 189 9.08 -13.96 -20.49
N VAL A 190 9.26 -14.61 -19.34
CA VAL A 190 8.97 -16.04 -19.10
C VAL A 190 8.14 -16.18 -17.82
N SER A 191 7.30 -17.21 -17.72
CA SER A 191 6.74 -17.62 -16.42
C SER A 191 7.78 -18.42 -15.66
N VAL A 192 7.92 -18.13 -14.37
CA VAL A 192 8.64 -18.97 -13.41
C VAL A 192 7.59 -19.59 -12.51
N ASP A 193 7.39 -20.89 -12.67
CA ASP A 193 6.38 -21.63 -11.93
C ASP A 193 6.93 -22.01 -10.55
N VAL A 194 6.14 -21.74 -9.51
CA VAL A 194 6.44 -22.02 -8.11
C VAL A 194 5.35 -22.94 -7.56
N GLU A 195 5.73 -24.08 -7.02
CA GLU A 195 4.80 -25.10 -6.52
C GLU A 195 5.25 -25.67 -5.19
N THR A 196 4.32 -25.80 -4.24
CA THR A 196 4.55 -26.58 -3.01
C THR A 196 4.47 -28.07 -3.31
N ILE A 197 5.62 -28.72 -3.41
CA ILE A 197 5.72 -30.16 -3.73
C ILE A 197 5.72 -31.06 -2.49
N GLY A 198 6.12 -30.54 -1.33
CA GLY A 198 6.12 -31.28 -0.06
C GLY A 198 5.77 -30.37 1.12
N GLY A 199 4.87 -30.82 2.00
CA GLY A 199 4.41 -29.99 3.11
C GLY A 199 3.37 -28.94 2.66
N PRO A 200 3.36 -27.72 3.23
CA PRO A 200 4.04 -27.35 4.46
C PRO A 200 3.63 -28.30 5.59
N THR A 201 4.57 -28.58 6.49
CA THR A 201 4.29 -29.36 7.70
C THR A 201 3.32 -28.59 8.60
N GLY A 202 2.65 -29.30 9.50
CA GLY A 202 2.00 -28.63 10.63
C GLY A 202 3.03 -27.87 11.48
N GLU A 203 2.56 -26.93 12.30
CA GLU A 203 3.42 -26.27 13.27
C GLU A 203 3.87 -27.27 14.34
N SER A 204 5.17 -27.30 14.63
CA SER A 204 5.75 -28.10 15.71
C SER A 204 6.73 -27.23 16.48
N THR A 205 6.88 -27.52 17.77
CA THR A 205 7.90 -26.86 18.57
C THR A 205 9.20 -27.64 18.52
N PHE A 206 10.33 -26.96 18.56
CA PHE A 206 11.64 -27.58 18.76
C PHE A 206 12.48 -26.76 19.73
N LYS A 207 13.42 -27.43 20.36
CA LYS A 207 14.34 -26.84 21.33
C LYS A 207 15.69 -27.54 21.28
N SER A 208 16.66 -27.07 22.06
CA SER A 208 17.94 -27.78 22.19
C SER A 208 17.81 -29.11 22.94
N ASN A 209 18.55 -30.12 22.50
CA ASN A 209 18.62 -31.48 23.08
C ASN A 209 19.43 -31.59 24.41
N GLU A 210 19.46 -30.53 25.22
CA GLU A 210 20.20 -30.36 26.48
C GLU A 210 21.73 -30.10 26.37
N SER A 211 22.38 -30.32 25.22
CA SER A 211 23.81 -30.04 25.03
C SER A 211 24.08 -29.00 23.94
N GLY A 212 24.14 -27.73 24.34
CA GLY A 212 24.48 -26.62 23.44
C GLY A 212 23.25 -25.89 22.91
N ASN A 213 23.46 -25.10 21.86
CA ASN A 213 22.44 -24.35 21.15
C ASN A 213 22.08 -25.07 19.85
N VAL A 214 20.88 -24.82 19.31
CA VAL A 214 20.51 -25.34 17.99
C VAL A 214 21.30 -24.59 16.92
N THR A 215 21.86 -25.32 15.97
CA THR A 215 22.62 -24.73 14.85
C THR A 215 22.06 -25.18 13.51
N ILE A 216 21.72 -24.23 12.66
CA ILE A 216 21.21 -24.43 11.30
C ILE A 216 22.29 -23.96 10.33
N THR A 217 22.87 -24.88 9.57
CA THR A 217 23.86 -24.59 8.53
C THR A 217 23.19 -24.61 7.17
N LEU A 218 23.26 -23.49 6.47
CA LEU A 218 22.62 -23.27 5.18
C LEU A 218 23.67 -22.92 4.10
N PRO A 219 23.49 -23.38 2.85
CA PRO A 219 24.34 -22.93 1.76
C PRO A 219 24.10 -21.46 1.44
N THR A 220 25.17 -20.71 1.15
CA THR A 220 25.13 -19.30 0.76
C THR A 220 26.28 -19.00 -0.19
N ASP A 221 26.09 -18.07 -1.13
CA ASP A 221 27.19 -17.52 -1.93
C ASP A 221 27.76 -16.22 -1.31
N SER A 222 27.11 -15.67 -0.28
CA SER A 222 27.50 -14.43 0.41
C SER A 222 27.30 -14.49 1.94
N PRO A 223 28.15 -15.22 2.69
CA PRO A 223 28.01 -15.38 4.14
C PRO A 223 28.05 -14.04 4.91
N GLU A 224 28.84 -13.09 4.43
CA GLU A 224 28.93 -11.73 4.96
C GLU A 224 27.60 -10.96 4.94
N ARG A 225 26.64 -11.33 4.07
CA ARG A 225 25.30 -10.71 4.06
C ARG A 225 24.41 -11.26 5.16
N TRP A 226 24.55 -12.54 5.46
CA TRP A 226 23.85 -13.16 6.57
C TRP A 226 24.35 -12.62 7.91
N GLU A 227 25.64 -12.33 8.04
CA GLU A 227 26.19 -11.65 9.23
C GLU A 227 25.58 -10.26 9.44
N VAL A 228 25.34 -9.51 8.38
CA VAL A 228 24.66 -8.21 8.48
C VAL A 228 23.18 -8.37 8.84
N ALA A 229 22.50 -9.37 8.24
CA ALA A 229 21.06 -9.58 8.43
C ALA A 229 20.69 -10.10 9.83
N LEU A 230 21.54 -10.94 10.43
CA LEU A 230 21.26 -11.59 11.71
C LEU A 230 22.21 -11.20 12.84
N GLY A 231 23.29 -10.46 12.56
CA GLY A 231 24.29 -10.11 13.56
C GLY A 231 25.19 -11.28 13.96
N THR A 232 26.22 -10.99 14.76
CA THR A 232 27.18 -12.00 15.27
C THR A 232 27.04 -12.26 16.77
N THR A 233 26.11 -11.58 17.42
CA THR A 233 25.79 -11.72 18.83
C THR A 233 24.28 -11.77 19.03
N PHE A 234 23.81 -12.42 20.09
CA PHE A 234 22.37 -12.60 20.37
C PHE A 234 21.61 -11.31 20.71
N GLU A 235 22.31 -10.18 20.84
CA GLU A 235 21.74 -8.87 21.14
C GLU A 235 21.81 -7.93 19.91
N GLU A 236 22.40 -8.37 18.80
CA GLU A 236 22.56 -7.58 17.58
C GLU A 236 21.53 -8.00 16.53
N SER A 237 20.83 -7.03 15.96
CA SER A 237 19.82 -7.17 14.89
C SER A 237 18.54 -7.92 15.28
N ARG A 238 18.62 -9.16 15.81
CA ARG A 238 17.48 -9.94 16.29
C ARG A 238 17.80 -10.65 17.61
N GLU A 239 16.88 -10.62 18.56
CA GLU A 239 17.06 -11.33 19.83
C GLU A 239 17.15 -12.85 19.58
N ASN A 240 17.92 -13.56 20.40
CA ASN A 240 18.02 -15.02 20.39
C ASN A 240 18.62 -15.69 19.14
N THR A 241 19.04 -14.94 18.12
CA THR A 241 19.71 -15.49 16.92
C THR A 241 21.08 -14.83 16.71
N ARG A 242 22.05 -15.59 16.18
CA ARG A 242 23.32 -15.03 15.70
C ARG A 242 23.94 -15.87 14.60
N ILE A 243 24.80 -15.26 13.78
CA ILE A 243 25.71 -15.99 12.91
C ILE A 243 26.94 -16.44 13.70
N GLN A 244 27.26 -17.74 13.60
CA GLN A 244 28.53 -18.27 14.05
C GLN A 244 29.62 -17.91 13.02
N PRO A 245 30.72 -17.27 13.44
CA PRO A 245 31.83 -16.99 12.52
C PRO A 245 32.39 -18.31 11.98
N ASP A 246 32.29 -18.51 10.67
CA ASP A 246 32.84 -19.66 9.97
C ASP A 246 33.81 -19.21 8.87
N ASP A 247 34.86 -20.01 8.64
CA ASP A 247 35.81 -19.81 7.55
C ASP A 247 35.28 -20.41 6.23
N ASP A 248 34.18 -21.19 6.27
CA ASP A 248 33.56 -21.76 5.08
C ASP A 248 32.78 -20.71 4.28
N ARG A 249 33.32 -20.34 3.12
CA ARG A 249 32.72 -19.32 2.24
C ARG A 249 31.45 -19.77 1.52
N GLY A 250 31.09 -21.06 1.59
CA GLY A 250 29.92 -21.60 0.89
C GLY A 250 28.70 -21.83 1.77
N ASN A 251 28.82 -21.61 3.08
CA ASN A 251 27.80 -21.91 4.07
C ASN A 251 27.70 -20.79 5.12
N VAL A 252 26.53 -20.66 5.75
CA VAL A 252 26.31 -19.84 6.92
C VAL A 252 25.73 -20.71 8.03
N THR A 253 26.31 -20.58 9.23
CA THR A 253 25.86 -21.30 10.42
C THR A 253 25.12 -20.34 11.33
N ILE A 254 23.82 -20.54 11.46
CA ILE A 254 22.92 -19.77 12.32
C ILE A 254 22.80 -20.51 13.65
N GLU A 255 23.08 -19.84 14.76
CA GLU A 255 22.94 -20.37 16.11
C GLU A 255 21.73 -19.72 16.79
N LEU A 256 20.81 -20.53 17.29
CA LEU A 256 19.63 -20.11 18.05
C LEU A 256 19.90 -20.26 19.55
N ALA A 257 19.51 -19.27 20.35
CA ALA A 257 19.60 -19.34 21.80
C ALA A 257 18.78 -20.52 22.33
N ASN A 258 19.10 -21.01 23.53
CA ASN A 258 18.47 -22.18 24.10
C ASN A 258 17.06 -21.87 24.65
N GLU A 259 16.13 -21.63 23.74
CA GLU A 259 14.71 -21.39 23.95
C GLU A 259 13.88 -22.43 23.18
N THR A 260 12.56 -22.32 23.24
CA THR A 260 11.64 -23.14 22.44
C THR A 260 11.11 -22.32 21.28
N TYR A 261 11.22 -22.86 20.08
CA TYR A 261 10.84 -22.18 18.84
C TYR A 261 9.73 -22.96 18.13
N THR A 262 8.88 -22.27 17.40
CA THR A 262 7.94 -22.88 16.45
C THR A 262 8.64 -23.12 15.12
N LEU A 263 8.37 -24.25 14.50
CA LEU A 263 8.98 -24.69 13.26
C LEU A 263 7.93 -25.11 12.25
N ARG A 264 8.13 -24.64 11.03
CA ARG A 264 7.42 -25.09 9.84
C ARG A 264 8.42 -25.39 8.73
N LEU A 265 8.24 -26.53 8.08
CA LEU A 265 9.09 -26.98 6.98
C LEU A 265 8.25 -27.11 5.72
N ALA A 266 8.83 -26.74 4.57
CA ALA A 266 8.19 -26.96 3.27
C ALA A 266 9.23 -27.23 2.19
N GLN A 267 8.83 -27.98 1.18
CA GLN A 267 9.60 -28.19 -0.03
C GLN A 267 8.88 -27.52 -1.20
N VAL A 268 9.56 -26.57 -1.83
CA VAL A 268 9.00 -25.73 -2.90
C VAL A 268 9.81 -25.96 -4.17
N SER A 269 9.15 -26.38 -5.25
CA SER A 269 9.72 -26.47 -6.58
C SER A 269 9.69 -25.11 -7.27
N VAL A 270 10.78 -24.76 -7.95
CA VAL A 270 10.83 -23.63 -8.88
C VAL A 270 11.31 -24.11 -10.24
N GLY A 271 10.48 -23.89 -11.25
CA GLY A 271 10.70 -24.40 -12.60
C GLY A 271 10.26 -25.87 -12.72
N ASP A 272 11.09 -26.67 -13.38
CA ASP A 272 10.75 -28.05 -13.74
C ASP A 272 11.46 -29.06 -12.81
N ASP A 273 11.04 -30.34 -12.86
CA ASP A 273 11.78 -31.47 -12.25
C ASP A 273 11.96 -31.42 -10.71
N GLY A 274 11.02 -30.81 -9.97
CA GLY A 274 10.96 -30.93 -8.50
C GLY A 274 10.56 -32.33 -8.05
N GLU A 275 11.39 -32.99 -7.24
CA GLU A 275 11.09 -34.31 -6.69
C GLU A 275 10.60 -34.18 -5.23
N PRO A 276 9.33 -34.55 -4.94
CA PRO A 276 8.78 -34.43 -3.60
C PRO A 276 9.40 -35.45 -2.64
N ASP A 277 9.75 -35.01 -1.44
CA ASP A 277 10.14 -35.87 -0.32
C ASP A 277 8.90 -36.21 0.52
N GLU A 278 8.46 -37.47 0.44
CA GLU A 278 7.25 -37.98 1.12
C GLU A 278 7.26 -37.73 2.63
N ARG A 279 8.43 -37.52 3.25
CA ARG A 279 8.55 -37.20 4.69
C ARG A 279 7.83 -35.90 5.06
N PHE A 280 7.79 -34.91 4.17
CA PHE A 280 7.11 -33.64 4.44
C PHE A 280 5.59 -33.81 4.50
N ASP A 281 5.02 -34.61 3.60
CA ASP A 281 3.59 -34.93 3.61
C ASP A 281 3.24 -35.87 4.78
N ALA A 282 4.14 -36.78 5.15
CA ALA A 282 3.99 -37.62 6.35
C ALA A 282 4.01 -36.76 7.64
N ALA A 283 4.92 -35.80 7.74
CA ALA A 283 4.99 -34.85 8.85
C ALA A 283 3.75 -33.95 8.92
N ARG A 284 3.26 -33.48 7.78
CA ARG A 284 1.97 -32.79 7.69
C ARG A 284 0.82 -33.67 8.20
N ALA A 285 0.79 -34.95 7.83
CA ALA A 285 -0.23 -35.90 8.26
C ALA A 285 -0.08 -36.36 9.73
N SER A 286 1.13 -36.29 10.31
CA SER A 286 1.41 -36.62 11.71
C SER A 286 0.98 -35.49 12.66
N GLY A 287 1.21 -34.23 12.26
CA GLY A 287 0.66 -33.06 12.94
C GLY A 287 -0.86 -33.05 12.96
N SER A 288 -1.51 -33.71 11.99
CA SER A 288 -2.95 -33.99 12.01
C SER A 288 -3.25 -35.25 12.85
N GLY A 289 -3.32 -35.10 14.17
CA GLY A 289 -3.71 -36.18 15.07
C GLY A 289 -5.12 -36.72 14.79
N SER A 290 -5.21 -37.83 14.06
CA SER A 290 -6.32 -38.79 14.05
C SER A 290 -7.73 -38.24 13.78
N GLU A 291 -8.11 -38.08 12.51
CA GLU A 291 -9.51 -38.30 12.09
C GLU A 291 -9.63 -38.92 10.70
N SER A 292 -9.81 -40.25 10.69
CA SER A 292 -10.47 -40.96 9.59
C SER A 292 -11.96 -40.65 9.63
N GLY A 293 -12.36 -39.52 9.04
CA GLY A 293 -13.75 -39.11 8.92
C GLY A 293 -13.93 -38.34 7.61
N THR A 294 -14.73 -38.89 6.71
CA THR A 294 -15.18 -38.21 5.48
C THR A 294 -15.85 -36.89 5.82
N GLY A 295 -15.27 -35.77 5.36
CA GLY A 295 -15.93 -34.48 5.13
C GLY A 295 -16.56 -33.80 6.35
N SER A 296 -15.79 -32.94 7.01
CA SER A 296 -16.20 -31.65 7.59
C SER A 296 -14.97 -31.05 8.26
N GLY A 297 -14.64 -29.80 7.94
CA GLY A 297 -13.53 -29.08 8.57
C GLY A 297 -13.80 -28.87 10.06
N SER A 298 -12.83 -29.24 10.88
CA SER A 298 -12.60 -28.75 12.25
C SER A 298 -11.32 -29.39 12.80
N GLY A 299 -10.36 -28.58 13.22
CA GLY A 299 -9.23 -28.95 14.09
C GLY A 299 -7.86 -28.60 13.47
N ASP A 300 -7.09 -27.64 13.97
CA ASP A 300 -7.25 -26.68 15.05
C ASP A 300 -6.73 -25.35 14.51
N ASP A 301 -7.63 -24.55 13.94
CA ASP A 301 -7.29 -23.21 13.47
C ASP A 301 -7.00 -22.35 14.71
N ALA A 302 -5.98 -21.49 14.69
CA ALA A 302 -5.78 -20.49 15.74
C ALA A 302 -7.05 -19.62 15.93
N PHE A 303 -7.87 -19.54 14.88
CA PHE A 303 -9.10 -18.78 14.83
C PHE A 303 -10.29 -19.65 14.41
N THR A 304 -11.39 -19.61 15.16
CA THR A 304 -12.68 -20.07 14.66
C THR A 304 -13.30 -18.97 13.81
N THR A 305 -13.84 -19.34 12.64
CA THR A 305 -14.56 -18.43 11.76
C THR A 305 -16.01 -18.85 11.57
N GLN A 306 -16.91 -17.88 11.58
CA GLN A 306 -18.35 -18.16 11.44
C GLN A 306 -19.04 -17.08 10.61
N TRP A 307 -19.79 -17.53 9.61
CA TRP A 307 -20.69 -16.71 8.81
C TRP A 307 -21.95 -16.36 9.59
N SER A 308 -22.38 -15.10 9.49
CA SER A 308 -23.65 -14.60 10.01
C SER A 308 -24.23 -13.52 9.08
N GLY A 309 -25.51 -13.20 9.26
CA GLY A 309 -26.26 -12.23 8.47
C GLY A 309 -27.75 -12.53 8.54
N GLU A 310 -28.60 -11.57 8.18
CA GLU A 310 -30.06 -11.77 8.22
C GLU A 310 -30.52 -12.86 7.24
N ALA A 311 -29.92 -12.87 6.04
CA ALA A 311 -30.17 -13.85 4.99
C ALA A 311 -29.33 -15.15 5.09
N VAL A 312 -28.45 -15.28 6.10
CA VAL A 312 -27.60 -16.46 6.29
C VAL A 312 -28.28 -17.49 7.19
N ASN A 313 -28.65 -18.63 6.63
CA ASN A 313 -29.23 -19.74 7.39
C ASN A 313 -28.14 -20.66 7.95
N THR A 314 -28.11 -20.84 9.28
CA THR A 314 -27.16 -21.72 9.98
C THR A 314 -27.78 -23.05 10.48
N ASP A 315 -29.04 -23.34 10.16
CA ASP A 315 -29.76 -24.53 10.62
C ASP A 315 -29.36 -25.77 9.81
N GLY A 316 -28.66 -26.72 10.44
CA GLY A 316 -28.39 -28.05 9.85
C GLY A 316 -26.92 -28.42 9.69
N GLY A 317 -25.99 -27.56 10.10
CA GLY A 317 -24.55 -27.86 10.15
C GLY A 317 -23.73 -27.28 8.98
N GLU A 318 -24.36 -26.61 8.01
CA GLU A 318 -23.70 -25.79 6.99
C GLU A 318 -24.43 -24.44 6.90
N SER A 319 -23.68 -23.34 6.77
CA SER A 319 -24.26 -22.01 6.55
C SER A 319 -24.58 -21.84 5.07
N GLU A 320 -25.70 -21.19 4.73
CA GLU A 320 -26.11 -20.92 3.34
C GLU A 320 -26.76 -19.53 3.26
N LEU A 321 -26.35 -18.73 2.28
CA LEU A 321 -26.97 -17.44 1.97
C LEU A 321 -28.08 -17.63 0.92
N ARG A 322 -29.25 -17.03 1.16
CA ARG A 322 -30.33 -16.99 0.18
C ARG A 322 -30.70 -15.55 -0.14
N LEU A 323 -30.66 -15.20 -1.43
CA LEU A 323 -31.02 -13.88 -1.94
C LEU A 323 -32.11 -14.01 -3.00
N GLU A 324 -32.90 -12.97 -3.20
CA GLU A 324 -33.63 -12.74 -4.44
C GLU A 324 -32.75 -11.98 -5.44
N GLU A 325 -32.99 -12.14 -6.74
CA GLU A 325 -32.35 -11.32 -7.77
C GLU A 325 -32.60 -9.82 -7.46
N GLY A 326 -31.60 -8.96 -7.59
CA GLY A 326 -31.68 -7.55 -7.20
C GLY A 326 -31.68 -7.25 -5.69
N GLN A 327 -31.64 -8.27 -4.81
CA GLN A 327 -31.50 -8.06 -3.37
C GLN A 327 -30.02 -7.91 -2.99
N SER A 328 -29.72 -6.92 -2.16
CA SER A 328 -28.42 -6.73 -1.50
C SER A 328 -28.54 -7.07 -0.02
N GLU A 329 -27.57 -7.80 0.52
CA GLU A 329 -27.51 -8.18 1.94
C GLU A 329 -26.07 -8.08 2.46
N THR A 330 -25.93 -7.55 3.67
CA THR A 330 -24.65 -7.56 4.40
C THR A 330 -24.43 -8.93 5.01
N VAL A 331 -23.26 -9.51 4.74
CA VAL A 331 -22.83 -10.81 5.23
C VAL A 331 -21.59 -10.63 6.10
N ASP A 332 -21.68 -11.11 7.33
CA ASP A 332 -20.60 -11.01 8.30
C ASP A 332 -19.78 -12.29 8.36
N LEU A 333 -18.46 -12.13 8.45
CA LEU A 333 -17.55 -13.16 8.90
C LEU A 333 -16.94 -12.75 10.24
N THR A 334 -17.23 -13.52 11.28
CA THR A 334 -16.57 -13.35 12.58
C THR A 334 -15.30 -14.19 12.66
N VAL A 335 -14.22 -13.61 13.19
CA VAL A 335 -12.92 -14.25 13.45
C VAL A 335 -12.66 -14.18 14.96
N ARG A 336 -12.59 -15.34 15.61
CA ARG A 336 -12.38 -15.44 17.07
C ARG A 336 -11.27 -16.40 17.40
N ASP A 337 -10.57 -16.18 18.49
CA ASP A 337 -9.58 -17.13 19.02
C ASP A 337 -10.25 -18.48 19.32
N SER A 338 -9.69 -19.57 18.83
CA SER A 338 -10.32 -20.89 18.96
C SER A 338 -10.28 -21.48 20.37
N GLU A 339 -9.37 -21.01 21.23
CA GLU A 339 -9.26 -21.45 22.62
C GLU A 339 -10.10 -20.58 23.57
N THR A 340 -10.05 -19.26 23.40
CA THR A 340 -10.69 -18.30 24.32
C THR A 340 -12.04 -17.80 23.83
N ASN A 341 -12.33 -17.92 22.53
CA ASN A 341 -13.50 -17.36 21.85
C ASN A 341 -13.54 -15.81 21.90
N ASP A 342 -12.40 -15.18 22.16
CA ASP A 342 -12.26 -13.72 22.13
C ASP A 342 -12.21 -13.22 20.68
N PRO A 343 -12.82 -12.06 20.38
CA PRO A 343 -12.77 -11.47 19.04
C PRO A 343 -11.35 -11.04 18.67
N ILE A 344 -10.99 -11.17 17.40
CA ILE A 344 -9.66 -10.81 16.89
C ILE A 344 -9.79 -9.67 15.90
N THR A 345 -9.20 -8.55 16.27
CA THR A 345 -9.26 -7.29 15.55
C THR A 345 -8.05 -7.16 14.63
N ASN A 346 -8.14 -6.31 13.60
CA ASN A 346 -7.04 -6.02 12.67
C ASN A 346 -6.57 -7.24 11.84
N VAL A 347 -7.49 -8.15 11.50
CA VAL A 347 -7.23 -9.29 10.61
C VAL A 347 -7.83 -8.99 9.25
N TRP A 348 -7.02 -9.06 8.21
CA TRP A 348 -7.50 -8.96 6.84
C TRP A 348 -8.25 -10.23 6.43
N VAL A 349 -9.46 -10.03 5.92
CA VAL A 349 -10.33 -11.05 5.32
C VAL A 349 -10.50 -10.73 3.85
N ASP A 350 -10.09 -11.64 2.97
CA ASP A 350 -10.27 -11.51 1.52
C ASP A 350 -11.48 -12.31 1.06
N PHE A 351 -12.52 -11.60 0.61
CA PHE A 351 -13.74 -12.15 0.07
C PHE A 351 -13.58 -12.42 -1.43
N ALA A 352 -13.99 -13.61 -1.85
CA ALA A 352 -13.99 -13.98 -3.25
C ALA A 352 -15.25 -14.75 -3.60
N ARG A 353 -15.63 -14.74 -4.88
CA ARG A 353 -16.72 -15.58 -5.39
C ARG A 353 -16.17 -16.60 -6.39
N GLN A 354 -16.84 -17.73 -6.53
CA GLN A 354 -16.49 -18.73 -7.52
C GLN A 354 -16.53 -18.15 -8.94
N SER A 355 -15.48 -18.35 -9.75
CA SER A 355 -15.39 -17.84 -11.12
C SER A 355 -16.22 -18.68 -12.11
N GLY A 356 -17.02 -18.00 -12.95
CA GLY A 356 -17.91 -18.56 -13.98
C GLY A 356 -18.42 -17.47 -14.92
N GLU A 357 -18.96 -17.85 -16.09
CA GLU A 357 -19.22 -16.91 -17.22
C GLU A 357 -20.30 -15.83 -16.94
N ASP A 358 -21.11 -15.98 -15.90
CA ASP A 358 -21.94 -14.93 -15.26
C ASP A 358 -22.18 -15.41 -13.82
N GLY A 359 -21.52 -14.85 -12.81
CA GLY A 359 -21.70 -15.33 -11.43
C GLY A 359 -22.99 -14.78 -10.84
N ALA A 360 -23.74 -15.61 -10.11
CA ALA A 360 -25.06 -15.28 -9.55
C ALA A 360 -25.06 -14.09 -8.58
N VAL A 361 -23.88 -13.68 -8.08
CA VAL A 361 -23.71 -12.57 -7.14
C VAL A 361 -22.53 -11.67 -7.50
N SER A 362 -22.61 -10.41 -7.07
CA SER A 362 -21.54 -9.42 -7.10
C SER A 362 -21.23 -8.89 -5.69
N PHE A 363 -20.07 -8.27 -5.55
CA PHE A 363 -19.70 -7.47 -4.37
C PHE A 363 -19.85 -6.00 -4.75
N THR A 364 -20.46 -5.21 -3.89
CA THR A 364 -20.70 -3.77 -4.11
C THR A 364 -19.57 -2.90 -3.57
N GLU A 365 -18.61 -3.50 -2.86
CA GLU A 365 -17.51 -2.83 -2.17
C GLU A 365 -16.16 -3.54 -2.34
N ASP A 366 -15.13 -3.03 -1.66
CA ASP A 366 -13.79 -3.62 -1.63
C ASP A 366 -13.84 -5.00 -0.97
N THR A 367 -13.13 -5.98 -1.56
CA THR A 367 -13.24 -7.38 -1.10
C THR A 367 -12.23 -7.75 -0.03
N GLN A 368 -11.29 -6.86 0.29
CA GLN A 368 -10.32 -7.05 1.37
C GLN A 368 -10.70 -6.16 2.56
N ILE A 369 -11.21 -6.77 3.63
CA ILE A 369 -11.81 -6.06 4.75
C ILE A 369 -11.10 -6.46 6.04
N GLU A 370 -10.74 -5.48 6.85
CA GLU A 370 -10.09 -5.69 8.15
C GLU A 370 -11.15 -5.89 9.25
N THR A 371 -10.92 -6.83 10.17
CA THR A 371 -11.87 -7.09 11.26
C THR A 371 -11.95 -5.94 12.27
N ASP A 372 -13.17 -5.60 12.65
CA ASP A 372 -13.48 -4.57 13.65
C ASP A 372 -13.10 -4.99 15.10
N ASP A 373 -13.44 -4.14 16.07
CA ASP A 373 -13.21 -4.39 17.50
C ASP A 373 -13.97 -5.62 18.05
N GLU A 374 -14.99 -6.08 17.35
CA GLU A 374 -15.77 -7.29 17.65
C GLU A 374 -15.30 -8.51 16.84
N GLY A 375 -14.22 -8.36 16.07
CA GLY A 375 -13.61 -9.41 15.25
C GLY A 375 -14.43 -9.73 13.99
N THR A 376 -15.22 -8.78 13.50
CA THR A 376 -16.14 -8.96 12.38
C THR A 376 -15.62 -8.25 11.14
N ALA A 377 -15.62 -8.96 10.00
CA ALA A 377 -15.48 -8.35 8.68
C ALA A 377 -16.81 -8.54 7.93
N SER A 378 -17.39 -7.44 7.46
CA SER A 378 -18.71 -7.41 6.82
C SER A 378 -18.58 -7.10 5.34
N ILE A 379 -19.21 -7.90 4.47
CA ILE A 379 -19.21 -7.69 3.02
C ILE A 379 -20.65 -7.59 2.51
N ASP A 380 -20.92 -6.61 1.67
CA ASP A 380 -22.19 -6.49 0.97
C ASP A 380 -22.22 -7.37 -0.28
N VAL A 381 -23.24 -8.23 -0.37
CA VAL A 381 -23.42 -9.19 -1.45
C VAL A 381 -24.75 -8.94 -2.15
N ARG A 382 -24.70 -8.74 -3.47
CA ARG A 382 -25.88 -8.53 -4.32
C ARG A 382 -26.18 -9.74 -5.19
N GLY A 383 -27.44 -10.15 -5.28
CA GLY A 383 -27.90 -11.19 -6.20
C GLY A 383 -28.07 -10.65 -7.64
N ASP A 384 -27.12 -10.91 -8.54
CA ASP A 384 -27.18 -10.40 -9.92
C ASP A 384 -28.12 -11.20 -10.83
N SER A 385 -28.16 -12.52 -10.63
CA SER A 385 -28.96 -13.41 -11.48
C SER A 385 -29.30 -14.71 -10.77
N ALA A 386 -30.48 -15.25 -11.07
CA ALA A 386 -30.93 -16.50 -10.47
C ALA A 386 -29.95 -17.65 -10.75
N GLY A 387 -29.49 -18.32 -9.69
CA GLY A 387 -28.48 -19.37 -9.79
C GLY A 387 -27.88 -19.79 -8.44
N GLU A 388 -26.95 -20.73 -8.49
CA GLU A 388 -26.17 -21.17 -7.32
C GLU A 388 -24.71 -20.79 -7.52
N THR A 389 -24.07 -20.27 -6.47
CA THR A 389 -22.64 -19.94 -6.45
C THR A 389 -22.05 -20.18 -5.06
N VAL A 390 -20.76 -19.93 -4.89
CA VAL A 390 -20.07 -20.05 -3.61
C VAL A 390 -19.25 -18.80 -3.36
N LEU A 391 -19.46 -18.19 -2.20
CA LEU A 391 -18.57 -17.18 -1.64
C LEU A 391 -17.47 -17.86 -0.84
N PHE A 392 -16.30 -17.25 -0.84
CA PHE A 392 -15.13 -17.63 -0.08
C PHE A 392 -14.71 -16.43 0.74
N ALA A 393 -14.24 -16.68 1.96
CA ALA A 393 -13.51 -15.69 2.74
C ALA A 393 -12.21 -16.33 3.22
N SER A 394 -11.11 -15.65 2.96
CA SER A 394 -9.77 -16.13 3.29
C SER A 394 -9.17 -15.26 4.37
N THR A 395 -8.69 -15.87 5.44
CA THR A 395 -7.87 -15.22 6.46
C THR A 395 -6.48 -15.85 6.46
N ALA A 396 -5.55 -15.30 7.25
CA ALA A 396 -4.22 -15.90 7.42
C ALA A 396 -4.24 -17.35 7.95
N SER A 397 -5.35 -17.79 8.59
CA SER A 397 -5.49 -19.15 9.13
C SER A 397 -6.16 -20.13 8.17
N GLY A 398 -6.87 -19.64 7.15
CA GLY A 398 -7.54 -20.52 6.19
C GLY A 398 -8.68 -19.86 5.43
N THR A 399 -9.27 -20.62 4.51
CA THR A 399 -10.40 -20.18 3.69
C THR A 399 -11.67 -20.92 4.10
N VAL A 400 -12.72 -20.17 4.38
CA VAL A 400 -14.07 -20.68 4.56
C VAL A 400 -14.93 -20.40 3.34
N ARG A 401 -15.98 -21.19 3.17
CA ARG A 401 -16.90 -21.07 2.03
C ARG A 401 -18.35 -20.93 2.51
N LEU A 402 -19.14 -20.17 1.78
CA LEU A 402 -20.57 -19.96 1.99
C LEU A 402 -21.29 -20.23 0.66
N PRO A 403 -22.01 -21.35 0.53
CA PRO A 403 -22.93 -21.58 -0.58
C PRO A 403 -23.98 -20.47 -0.64
N VAL A 404 -24.27 -19.99 -1.86
CA VAL A 404 -25.28 -18.95 -2.11
C VAL A 404 -26.28 -19.44 -3.15
N THR A 405 -27.55 -19.25 -2.85
CA THR A 405 -28.66 -19.49 -3.79
C THR A 405 -29.36 -18.16 -4.05
N VAL A 406 -29.40 -17.74 -5.31
CA VAL A 406 -30.17 -16.58 -5.77
C VAL A 406 -31.45 -17.08 -6.45
N GLU A 407 -32.59 -16.75 -5.87
CA GLU A 407 -33.91 -17.07 -6.42
C GLU A 407 -34.36 -15.95 -7.38
N PRO A 408 -35.04 -16.27 -8.49
CA PRO A 408 -35.61 -15.25 -9.36
C PRO A 408 -36.69 -14.46 -8.60
N ILE A 409 -36.76 -13.14 -8.79
CA ILE A 409 -37.80 -12.32 -8.15
C ILE A 409 -39.20 -12.81 -8.58
N ASP A 410 -40.07 -13.09 -7.61
CA ASP A 410 -41.50 -13.33 -7.84
C ASP A 410 -42.23 -11.99 -7.94
N LEU A 411 -42.06 -11.33 -9.09
CA LEU A 411 -42.63 -10.01 -9.32
C LEU A 411 -44.16 -10.05 -9.34
N PRO A 412 -44.86 -9.19 -8.57
CA PRO A 412 -46.29 -9.04 -8.72
C PRO A 412 -46.60 -8.54 -10.14
N ALA A 413 -47.23 -9.39 -10.97
CA ALA A 413 -47.54 -9.08 -12.37
C ALA A 413 -48.40 -7.83 -12.60
N ASP A 414 -48.88 -7.19 -11.53
CA ASP A 414 -49.77 -6.02 -11.58
C ASP A 414 -49.15 -4.72 -11.02
N GLU A 415 -47.86 -4.68 -10.69
CA GLU A 415 -47.20 -3.48 -10.13
C GLU A 415 -45.87 -3.21 -10.86
N PRO A 416 -45.46 -1.92 -11.03
CA PRO A 416 -44.09 -1.60 -11.43
C PRO A 416 -43.11 -2.06 -10.34
N TYR A 417 -41.89 -2.40 -10.74
CA TYR A 417 -40.84 -2.80 -9.81
C TYR A 417 -39.50 -2.18 -10.24
N PHE A 418 -38.98 -1.22 -9.48
CA PHE A 418 -37.79 -0.46 -9.84
C PHE A 418 -36.59 -1.02 -9.11
N ASP A 419 -35.73 -1.71 -9.88
CA ASP A 419 -34.40 -2.12 -9.45
C ASP A 419 -33.42 -0.95 -9.60
N VAL A 420 -32.63 -0.68 -8.58
CA VAL A 420 -31.58 0.35 -8.58
C VAL A 420 -30.21 -0.29 -8.47
N GLN A 421 -29.27 0.21 -9.28
CA GLN A 421 -27.89 -0.26 -9.33
C GLN A 421 -26.91 0.92 -9.39
N ILE A 422 -26.00 1.03 -8.44
CA ILE A 422 -24.91 2.00 -8.39
C ILE A 422 -23.84 1.56 -9.37
N ILE A 423 -23.53 2.41 -10.33
CA ILE A 423 -22.55 2.13 -11.40
C ILE A 423 -21.15 2.53 -10.94
N GLU A 424 -20.99 3.77 -10.49
CA GLU A 424 -19.74 4.32 -10.00
C GLU A 424 -19.97 5.55 -9.13
N THR A 425 -18.95 5.93 -8.36
CA THR A 425 -18.89 7.19 -7.63
C THR A 425 -17.56 7.91 -7.95
N ASN A 426 -17.49 9.20 -7.67
CA ASN A 426 -16.27 9.99 -7.86
C ASN A 426 -15.34 10.02 -6.62
N THR A 427 -15.51 9.11 -5.67
CA THR A 427 -14.73 9.05 -4.42
C THR A 427 -13.25 8.65 -4.67
N PRO A 428 -12.27 9.15 -3.88
CA PRO A 428 -12.38 10.15 -2.80
C PRO A 428 -12.61 11.58 -3.31
N VAL A 429 -13.43 12.36 -2.59
CA VAL A 429 -13.63 13.80 -2.83
C VAL A 429 -13.29 14.61 -1.56
N PRO A 430 -12.64 15.78 -1.67
CA PRO A 430 -12.42 16.64 -0.51
C PRO A 430 -13.71 17.34 -0.08
N GLU A 431 -13.83 17.66 1.22
CA GLU A 431 -14.93 18.49 1.73
C GLU A 431 -15.07 19.81 0.94
N GLY A 432 -16.31 20.15 0.58
CA GLY A 432 -16.63 21.31 -0.23
C GLY A 432 -16.72 21.03 -1.73
N GLU A 433 -16.27 19.86 -2.19
CA GLU A 433 -16.56 19.34 -3.53
C GLU A 433 -17.83 18.47 -3.54
N SER A 434 -18.47 18.36 -4.70
CA SER A 434 -19.68 17.53 -4.85
C SER A 434 -19.32 16.06 -5.03
N LEU A 435 -19.88 15.20 -4.19
CA LEU A 435 -19.90 13.76 -4.40
C LEU A 435 -21.04 13.40 -5.36
N THR A 436 -20.76 12.63 -6.40
CA THR A 436 -21.74 12.18 -7.40
C THR A 436 -21.83 10.67 -7.40
N VAL A 437 -23.06 10.15 -7.46
CA VAL A 437 -23.38 8.72 -7.54
C VAL A 437 -24.16 8.46 -8.84
N ASP A 438 -23.57 7.70 -9.75
CA ASP A 438 -24.21 7.32 -11.02
C ASP A 438 -25.04 6.04 -10.78
N VAL A 439 -26.35 6.09 -11.07
CA VAL A 439 -27.31 5.03 -10.74
C VAL A 439 -28.05 4.57 -11.99
N ALA A 440 -27.99 3.28 -12.32
CA ALA A 440 -28.89 2.63 -13.25
C ALA A 440 -30.20 2.25 -12.55
N VAL A 441 -31.32 2.57 -13.17
CA VAL A 441 -32.66 2.28 -12.68
C VAL A 441 -33.39 1.48 -13.76
N GLU A 442 -33.90 0.30 -13.45
CA GLU A 442 -34.66 -0.53 -14.38
C GLU A 442 -36.02 -0.93 -13.80
N ASN A 443 -37.09 -0.79 -14.59
CA ASN A 443 -38.40 -1.29 -14.21
C ASN A 443 -38.57 -2.74 -14.67
N LEU A 444 -38.33 -3.69 -13.77
CA LEU A 444 -38.49 -5.13 -14.01
C LEU A 444 -39.96 -5.58 -14.01
N GLY A 445 -40.88 -4.74 -13.53
CA GLY A 445 -42.32 -5.02 -13.48
C GLY A 445 -42.99 -5.05 -14.85
N GLU A 446 -44.21 -5.61 -14.90
CA GLU A 446 -45.00 -5.72 -16.15
C GLU A 446 -45.85 -4.46 -16.45
N GLN A 447 -45.82 -3.44 -15.58
CA GLN A 447 -46.55 -2.18 -15.74
C GLN A 447 -45.63 -0.96 -15.72
N PRO A 448 -45.97 0.13 -16.44
CA PRO A 448 -45.28 1.41 -16.31
C PRO A 448 -45.50 2.02 -14.92
N GLY A 449 -44.50 2.72 -14.40
CA GLY A 449 -44.52 3.32 -13.08
C GLY A 449 -43.70 4.60 -12.96
N THR A 450 -43.84 5.25 -11.82
CA THR A 450 -42.97 6.36 -11.41
C THR A 450 -42.58 6.13 -9.96
N GLN A 451 -41.28 6.15 -9.67
CA GLN A 451 -40.76 6.05 -8.31
C GLN A 451 -39.73 7.15 -8.03
N THR A 452 -39.63 7.55 -6.78
CA THR A 452 -38.60 8.48 -6.33
C THR A 452 -37.39 7.69 -5.89
N ILE A 453 -36.25 7.93 -6.55
CA ILE A 453 -34.97 7.35 -6.18
C ILE A 453 -34.27 8.33 -5.23
N ARG A 454 -33.84 7.87 -4.05
CA ARG A 454 -33.30 8.71 -2.98
C ARG A 454 -31.86 8.32 -2.70
N LEU A 455 -31.00 9.30 -2.44
CA LEU A 455 -29.68 9.12 -1.87
C LEU A 455 -29.73 9.53 -0.40
N THR A 456 -29.51 8.59 0.51
CA THR A 456 -29.54 8.78 1.96
C THR A 456 -28.19 8.42 2.59
N THR A 457 -27.86 9.06 3.71
CA THR A 457 -26.73 8.63 4.56
C THR A 457 -27.20 7.58 5.57
N GLU A 458 -26.27 6.86 6.20
CA GLU A 458 -26.53 5.88 7.28
C GLU A 458 -27.50 6.39 8.38
N ASP A 459 -27.42 7.66 8.77
CA ASP A 459 -28.34 8.30 9.74
C ASP A 459 -29.78 8.55 9.20
N GLY A 460 -30.07 8.13 7.97
CA GLY A 460 -31.35 8.33 7.26
C GLY A 460 -31.55 9.75 6.74
N THR A 461 -30.48 10.54 6.58
CA THR A 461 -30.57 11.90 6.04
C THR A 461 -30.55 11.87 4.52
N GLU A 462 -31.65 12.28 3.87
CA GLU A 462 -31.71 12.45 2.42
C GLU A 462 -30.78 13.58 1.96
N ARG A 463 -29.87 13.26 1.04
CA ARG A 463 -28.93 14.19 0.41
C ARG A 463 -29.43 14.66 -0.95
N ASP A 464 -30.03 13.74 -1.72
CA ASP A 464 -30.64 14.05 -3.01
C ASP A 464 -31.79 13.08 -3.32
N SER A 465 -32.69 13.47 -4.23
CA SER A 465 -33.75 12.59 -4.73
C SER A 465 -34.25 12.99 -6.12
N GLN A 466 -34.62 11.99 -6.92
CA GLN A 466 -35.12 12.18 -8.29
C GLN A 466 -36.30 11.26 -8.58
N ASP A 467 -37.38 11.82 -9.14
CA ASP A 467 -38.50 11.03 -9.67
C ASP A 467 -38.14 10.46 -11.04
N VAL A 468 -38.27 9.13 -11.20
CA VAL A 468 -37.96 8.37 -12.42
C VAL A 468 -39.23 7.68 -12.92
N GLU A 469 -39.61 7.91 -14.19
CA GLU A 469 -40.77 7.31 -14.85
C GLU A 469 -40.29 6.36 -15.95
N LEU A 470 -40.63 5.07 -15.85
CA LEU A 470 -40.18 4.02 -16.78
C LEU A 470 -41.35 3.15 -17.24
N GLU A 471 -41.34 2.77 -18.51
CA GLU A 471 -42.21 1.71 -19.02
C GLU A 471 -41.75 0.33 -18.53
N ALA A 472 -42.57 -0.71 -18.70
CA ALA A 472 -42.22 -2.07 -18.34
C ALA A 472 -40.99 -2.58 -19.13
N GLY A 473 -39.95 -3.03 -18.43
CA GLY A 473 -38.67 -3.48 -18.99
C GLY A 473 -37.80 -2.35 -19.58
N GLU A 474 -38.08 -1.09 -19.23
CA GLU A 474 -37.24 0.05 -19.58
C GLU A 474 -36.27 0.38 -18.43
N GLY A 475 -35.09 0.90 -18.77
CA GLY A 475 -34.14 1.41 -17.78
C GLY A 475 -33.49 2.72 -18.22
N GLU A 476 -33.05 3.51 -17.24
CA GLU A 476 -32.40 4.81 -17.38
C GLU A 476 -31.24 4.94 -16.38
N THR A 477 -30.21 5.72 -16.73
CA THR A 477 -29.15 6.10 -15.78
C THR A 477 -29.38 7.53 -15.31
N ILE A 478 -29.42 7.73 -14.00
CA ILE A 478 -29.52 9.03 -13.34
C ILE A 478 -28.23 9.32 -12.54
N VAL A 479 -28.07 10.57 -12.08
CA VAL A 479 -26.96 10.98 -11.23
C VAL A 479 -27.54 11.69 -10.02
N LEU A 480 -27.21 11.19 -8.82
CA LEU A 480 -27.57 11.82 -7.54
C LEU A 480 -26.34 12.53 -6.98
N GLU A 481 -26.53 13.72 -6.39
CA GLU A 481 -25.44 14.61 -5.97
C GLU A 481 -25.53 14.99 -4.49
N TRP A 482 -24.46 14.76 -3.73
CA TRP A 482 -24.28 15.34 -2.40
C TRP A 482 -23.25 16.48 -2.45
N ALA A 483 -23.73 17.71 -2.32
CA ALA A 483 -22.90 18.90 -2.11
C ALA A 483 -22.31 18.92 -0.69
N THR A 484 -21.09 18.40 -0.52
CA THR A 484 -20.43 18.28 0.79
C THR A 484 -20.04 19.65 1.36
N GLN A 485 -19.94 19.74 2.69
CA GLN A 485 -19.58 20.94 3.44
C GLN A 485 -18.51 20.62 4.48
N SER A 486 -17.91 21.66 5.05
CA SER A 486 -16.99 21.49 6.19
C SER A 486 -17.69 20.78 7.35
N GLY A 487 -17.09 19.71 7.83
CA GLY A 487 -17.62 18.80 8.84
C GLY A 487 -18.32 17.55 8.29
N ASP A 488 -18.48 17.42 6.97
CA ASP A 488 -18.97 16.18 6.32
C ASP A 488 -17.82 15.17 6.06
N GLY A 489 -16.56 15.56 6.20
CA GLY A 489 -15.37 14.76 5.95
C GLY A 489 -14.90 13.99 7.17
N SER A 490 -14.29 12.84 6.91
CA SER A 490 -13.89 11.88 7.92
C SER A 490 -12.63 11.13 7.47
N GLU A 491 -11.82 10.68 8.44
CA GLU A 491 -10.71 9.76 8.15
C GLU A 491 -11.21 8.34 7.81
N SER A 492 -12.49 8.04 8.09
CA SER A 492 -13.17 6.79 7.77
C SER A 492 -14.18 6.97 6.63
N ASP A 493 -14.43 5.89 5.90
CA ASP A 493 -15.44 5.88 4.83
C ASP A 493 -16.85 5.97 5.43
N GLN A 494 -17.79 6.52 4.65
CA GLN A 494 -19.19 6.72 5.03
C GLN A 494 -20.08 5.87 4.14
N LEU A 495 -21.10 5.24 4.74
CA LEU A 495 -22.07 4.45 4.00
C LEU A 495 -23.20 5.34 3.46
N LEU A 496 -23.42 5.25 2.15
CA LEU A 496 -24.57 5.85 1.47
C LEU A 496 -25.49 4.75 0.97
N GLU A 497 -26.79 5.04 0.92
CA GLU A 497 -27.81 4.17 0.39
C GLU A 497 -28.56 4.89 -0.75
N VAL A 498 -28.73 4.19 -1.87
CA VAL A 498 -29.62 4.57 -2.96
C VAL A 498 -30.83 3.66 -2.92
N GLU A 499 -32.02 4.22 -2.72
CA GLU A 499 -33.27 3.42 -2.60
C GLU A 499 -34.35 3.88 -3.59
N SER A 500 -35.09 2.91 -4.12
CA SER A 500 -36.42 3.09 -4.70
C SER A 500 -37.49 2.73 -3.65
N ASP A 501 -38.77 2.66 -4.04
CA ASP A 501 -39.79 2.14 -3.12
C ASP A 501 -39.76 0.60 -3.03
N ASP A 502 -39.00 -0.09 -3.91
CA ASP A 502 -38.96 -1.55 -4.03
C ASP A 502 -37.60 -2.19 -3.67
N THR A 503 -36.49 -1.51 -3.97
CA THR A 503 -35.12 -2.02 -3.78
C THR A 503 -34.20 -0.91 -3.30
N GLY A 504 -33.04 -1.28 -2.76
CA GLY A 504 -31.98 -0.35 -2.39
C GLY A 504 -30.60 -0.97 -2.56
N GLU A 505 -29.60 -0.11 -2.65
CA GLU A 505 -28.20 -0.50 -2.72
C GLU A 505 -27.32 0.49 -1.94
N THR A 506 -26.31 -0.05 -1.27
CA THR A 506 -25.36 0.70 -0.45
C THR A 506 -24.01 0.85 -1.14
N VAL A 507 -23.29 1.92 -0.80
CA VAL A 507 -21.91 2.16 -1.24
C VAL A 507 -21.12 2.92 -0.17
N SER A 508 -19.92 2.45 0.16
CA SER A 508 -18.95 3.21 0.94
C SER A 508 -18.26 4.29 0.11
N VAL A 509 -18.21 5.51 0.66
CA VAL A 509 -17.55 6.66 0.04
C VAL A 509 -16.61 7.37 1.01
N ARG A 510 -15.48 7.84 0.50
CA ARG A 510 -14.55 8.71 1.21
C ARG A 510 -14.79 10.18 0.87
N ILE A 511 -15.06 10.97 1.91
CA ILE A 511 -15.00 12.43 1.88
C ILE A 511 -13.79 12.86 2.71
N GLU A 512 -12.75 13.34 2.05
CA GLU A 512 -11.50 13.69 2.71
C GLU A 512 -11.67 14.99 3.52
N PRO A 513 -11.31 14.99 4.82
CA PRO A 513 -11.35 16.20 5.60
C PRO A 513 -10.39 17.22 4.99
N SER A 514 -10.78 18.48 5.01
CA SER A 514 -9.90 19.54 4.49
C SER A 514 -8.56 19.55 5.24
N THR A 515 -7.44 19.69 4.51
CA THR A 515 -6.09 19.91 5.11
C THR A 515 -5.91 21.32 5.69
N ALA A 516 -6.96 22.13 5.65
CA ALA A 516 -7.00 23.43 6.27
C ALA A 516 -6.85 23.28 7.80
N GLY A 517 -5.78 23.88 8.35
CA GLY A 517 -5.33 23.67 9.73
C GLY A 517 -3.88 23.16 9.90
N ALA A 518 -3.22 22.67 8.84
CA ALA A 518 -1.80 22.30 8.85
C ALA A 518 -0.84 23.50 8.73
N TYR A 519 -1.35 24.65 8.30
CA TYR A 519 -0.58 25.87 8.09
C TYR A 519 -0.92 26.93 9.13
N SER A 520 0.04 27.80 9.41
CA SER A 520 -0.15 28.91 10.35
C SER A 520 0.61 30.16 9.97
N VAL A 521 0.23 31.28 10.58
CA VAL A 521 0.81 32.59 10.29
C VAL A 521 1.81 32.96 11.38
N PHE A 522 3.08 33.09 11.00
CA PHE A 522 4.17 33.45 11.89
C PHE A 522 4.58 34.91 11.68
N ALA A 523 4.89 35.60 12.79
CA ALA A 523 5.38 36.96 12.76
C ALA A 523 6.68 37.13 13.56
N VAL A 524 7.60 37.93 13.02
CA VAL A 524 8.86 38.32 13.66
C VAL A 524 9.21 39.76 13.28
N GLY A 525 9.82 40.53 14.20
CA GLY A 525 10.33 41.85 13.88
C GLY A 525 11.46 41.77 12.84
N ASP A 526 11.42 42.63 11.82
CA ASP A 526 12.46 42.68 10.76
C ASP A 526 13.83 43.14 11.29
N GLN A 527 13.81 43.81 12.45
CA GLN A 527 14.96 44.20 13.24
C GLN A 527 14.61 44.19 14.73
N THR A 528 15.63 44.01 15.57
CA THR A 528 15.49 44.09 17.03
C THR A 528 15.13 45.51 17.48
N LEU A 529 14.09 45.66 18.30
CA LEU A 529 13.69 46.93 18.88
C LEU A 529 14.71 47.47 19.90
N GLY A 530 15.04 48.75 19.76
CA GLY A 530 15.78 49.55 20.72
C GLY A 530 14.88 50.28 21.74
N ASN A 531 15.51 50.93 22.72
CA ASN A 531 14.79 51.68 23.75
C ASN A 531 14.00 52.86 23.16
N ASN A 532 12.72 52.97 23.52
CA ASN A 532 11.72 53.92 22.99
C ASN A 532 11.35 53.70 21.51
N GLU A 533 11.53 52.49 20.98
CA GLU A 533 11.08 52.11 19.64
C GLU A 533 9.79 51.29 19.68
N ASN A 534 9.14 51.13 18.53
CA ASN A 534 7.89 50.39 18.39
C ASN A 534 7.76 49.66 17.05
N ILE A 535 7.00 48.56 17.05
CA ILE A 535 6.44 47.92 15.85
C ILE A 535 4.96 48.32 15.78
N ASP A 536 4.54 48.78 14.62
CA ASP A 536 3.14 49.09 14.31
C ASP A 536 2.96 48.74 12.83
N SER A 537 2.30 47.60 12.57
CA SER A 537 2.17 47.01 11.23
C SER A 537 0.77 46.42 11.03
N THR A 538 0.24 46.53 9.82
CA THR A 538 -1.06 45.96 9.43
C THR A 538 -0.92 45.14 8.16
N PHE A 539 -1.64 44.02 8.03
CA PHE A 539 -1.64 43.16 6.85
C PHE A 539 -2.96 42.38 6.75
N THR A 540 -3.21 41.78 5.59
CA THR A 540 -4.39 40.94 5.34
C THR A 540 -3.95 39.51 5.03
N ILE A 541 -4.55 38.52 5.69
CA ILE A 541 -4.44 37.09 5.38
C ILE A 541 -5.52 36.78 4.34
N ASP A 542 -5.13 36.37 3.14
CA ASP A 542 -6.04 35.97 2.06
C ASP A 542 -6.01 34.45 1.88
N MET A 543 -7.10 33.79 2.27
CA MET A 543 -7.31 32.34 2.20
C MET A 543 -8.16 31.93 0.97
N GLY A 544 -8.23 32.78 -0.06
CA GLY A 544 -9.03 32.54 -1.26
C GLY A 544 -10.49 32.97 -1.09
N ASP A 545 -11.26 32.24 -0.28
CA ASP A 545 -12.71 32.49 -0.10
C ASP A 545 -13.02 33.50 1.00
N ARG A 546 -12.05 33.74 1.90
CA ARG A 546 -12.14 34.74 2.97
C ARG A 546 -10.84 35.51 3.15
N THR A 547 -10.97 36.75 3.61
CA THR A 547 -9.83 37.61 3.97
C THR A 547 -9.96 38.09 5.41
N VAL A 548 -8.86 38.10 6.16
CA VAL A 548 -8.81 38.56 7.55
C VAL A 548 -7.78 39.66 7.73
N ASP A 549 -8.20 40.79 8.29
CA ASP A 549 -7.30 41.91 8.60
C ASP A 549 -6.62 41.72 9.95
N VAL A 550 -5.30 41.94 10.00
CA VAL A 550 -4.46 41.81 11.18
C VAL A 550 -3.65 43.09 11.42
N ALA A 551 -3.59 43.54 12.67
CA ALA A 551 -2.77 44.67 13.10
C ALA A 551 -1.92 44.32 14.33
N VAL A 552 -0.61 44.49 14.27
CA VAL A 552 0.33 44.22 15.36
C VAL A 552 0.90 45.54 15.89
N SER A 553 0.75 45.79 17.19
CA SER A 553 1.23 46.99 17.88
C SER A 553 2.03 46.64 19.14
N LEU A 554 3.36 46.77 19.04
CA LEU A 554 4.31 46.57 20.14
C LEU A 554 5.04 47.90 20.43
N VAL A 555 4.84 48.48 21.62
CA VAL A 555 5.41 49.78 21.99
C VAL A 555 6.23 49.65 23.26
N ASP A 556 7.53 49.98 23.19
CA ASP A 556 8.42 49.94 24.35
C ASP A 556 8.07 51.02 25.39
N GLN A 557 8.16 50.67 26.67
CA GLN A 557 7.96 51.63 27.75
C GLN A 557 9.20 52.51 27.94
N SER A 558 9.01 53.82 27.77
CA SER A 558 10.14 54.75 27.78
C SER A 558 10.99 54.76 29.07
N GLY A 559 12.31 54.92 28.90
CA GLY A 559 13.25 55.19 29.99
C GLY A 559 13.90 53.96 30.65
N GLY A 560 13.88 52.80 29.99
CA GLY A 560 14.46 51.54 30.47
C GLY A 560 15.92 51.28 30.07
N GLY A 561 16.44 51.97 29.06
CA GLY A 561 17.79 51.75 28.53
C GLY A 561 17.90 50.60 27.52
N SER A 562 16.92 49.68 27.52
CA SER A 562 16.71 48.58 26.57
C SER A 562 15.20 48.42 26.32
N ALA A 563 14.80 47.76 25.22
CA ALA A 563 13.40 47.46 24.92
C ALA A 563 12.88 46.21 25.65
N GLY A 564 11.55 46.14 25.78
CA GLY A 564 10.84 44.95 26.27
C GLY A 564 11.14 44.62 27.73
N SER A 565 11.08 43.34 28.11
CA SER A 565 11.26 42.93 29.51
C SER A 565 12.64 43.21 30.08
N ASN A 566 13.65 43.39 29.23
CA ASN A 566 15.00 43.79 29.64
C ASN A 566 15.09 45.28 30.05
N GLY A 567 14.06 46.07 29.73
CA GLY A 567 13.93 47.49 30.05
C GLY A 567 12.90 47.76 31.15
N LYS A 568 11.89 48.58 30.81
CA LYS A 568 10.74 48.86 31.69
C LYS A 568 9.51 48.03 31.36
N GLY A 569 9.60 47.15 30.36
CA GLY A 569 8.48 46.37 29.84
C GLY A 569 7.77 47.08 28.69
N TRP A 570 6.62 46.56 28.31
CA TRP A 570 5.83 47.02 27.17
C TRP A 570 4.79 48.05 27.61
N GLN A 571 4.71 49.18 26.91
CA GLN A 571 3.57 50.09 27.00
C GLN A 571 2.35 49.52 26.27
N THR A 572 2.57 48.79 25.17
CA THR A 572 1.53 48.11 24.39
C THR A 572 2.10 46.83 23.81
N LYS A 573 1.32 45.75 23.87
CA LYS A 573 1.67 44.44 23.31
C LYS A 573 0.43 43.75 22.71
N GLN A 574 -0.18 44.39 21.71
CA GLN A 574 -1.48 44.00 21.20
C GLN A 574 -1.40 43.50 19.76
N VAL A 575 -2.26 42.54 19.43
CA VAL A 575 -2.57 42.11 18.06
C VAL A 575 -4.08 42.21 17.89
N THR A 576 -4.53 42.85 16.82
CA THR A 576 -5.95 42.87 16.44
C THR A 576 -6.13 41.93 15.25
N ILE A 577 -7.01 40.93 15.37
CA ILE A 577 -7.31 39.96 14.31
C ILE A 577 -8.81 40.02 14.06
N ASP A 578 -9.22 40.33 12.83
CA ASP A 578 -10.63 40.47 12.43
C ASP A 578 -11.44 41.41 13.36
N GLY A 579 -10.79 42.48 13.84
CA GLY A 579 -11.38 43.44 14.77
C GLY A 579 -11.38 43.03 16.25
N THR A 580 -11.00 41.80 16.58
CA THR A 580 -10.79 41.32 17.95
C THR A 580 -9.41 41.73 18.44
N VAL A 581 -9.34 42.49 19.55
CA VAL A 581 -8.07 42.93 20.14
C VAL A 581 -7.61 41.92 21.19
N LEU A 582 -6.45 41.33 20.97
CA LEU A 582 -5.79 40.36 21.85
C LEU A 582 -4.48 40.95 22.39
N GLU A 583 -4.14 40.61 23.63
CA GLU A 583 -2.90 41.00 24.29
C GLU A 583 -1.92 39.82 24.32
N LEU A 584 -0.71 40.06 23.81
CA LEU A 584 0.32 39.03 23.73
C LEU A 584 0.86 38.66 25.10
N GLU A 585 1.29 37.42 25.26
CA GLU A 585 2.18 37.04 26.35
C GLU A 585 3.46 37.87 26.30
N THR A 586 3.98 38.23 27.48
CA THR A 586 5.17 39.11 27.56
C THR A 586 6.38 38.44 26.88
N ALA A 587 6.51 37.12 27.02
CA ALA A 587 7.54 36.35 26.33
C ALA A 587 7.34 36.35 24.81
N ALA A 588 6.10 36.23 24.31
CA ALA A 588 5.81 36.28 22.89
C ALA A 588 6.14 37.66 22.29
N ALA A 589 5.80 38.75 23.00
CA ALA A 589 6.14 40.11 22.58
C ALA A 589 7.67 40.34 22.55
N ASP A 590 8.41 39.83 23.54
CA ASP A 590 9.87 39.87 23.55
C ASP A 590 10.47 39.04 22.41
N ASP A 591 9.90 37.88 22.10
CA ASP A 591 10.39 37.01 21.03
C ASP A 591 10.24 37.66 19.66
N ILE A 592 9.06 38.20 19.37
CA ILE A 592 8.78 38.90 18.11
C ILE A 592 9.70 40.13 17.98
N ALA A 593 9.74 40.98 19.00
CA ALA A 593 10.31 42.33 18.85
C ALA A 593 11.75 42.50 19.31
N VAL A 594 12.25 41.66 20.22
CA VAL A 594 13.57 41.81 20.85
C VAL A 594 14.49 40.63 20.51
N ASN A 595 14.00 39.39 20.57
CA ASN A 595 14.83 38.21 20.37
C ASN A 595 14.88 37.76 18.90
N SER A 596 14.07 38.37 18.03
CA SER A 596 13.93 38.00 16.61
C SER A 596 13.61 36.52 16.43
N GLN A 597 12.72 36.00 17.28
CA GLN A 597 12.17 34.65 17.19
C GLN A 597 10.73 34.71 16.68
N PRO A 598 10.41 33.98 15.60
CA PRO A 598 9.06 33.99 15.05
C PRO A 598 8.06 33.36 16.03
N ARG A 599 6.86 33.93 16.07
CA ARG A 599 5.74 33.43 16.87
C ARG A 599 4.51 33.21 16.00
N ASN A 600 3.83 32.10 16.26
CA ASN A 600 2.57 31.75 15.63
C ASN A 600 1.45 32.66 16.17
N LEU A 601 0.88 33.49 15.31
CA LEU A 601 -0.16 34.46 15.67
C LEU A 601 -1.55 33.83 15.80
N LEU A 602 -1.76 32.61 15.32
CA LEU A 602 -3.02 31.86 15.42
C LEU A 602 -2.98 30.78 16.51
N ASN A 603 -1.89 30.73 17.29
CA ASN A 603 -1.80 29.86 18.47
C ASN A 603 -2.31 30.59 19.72
N GLU A 604 -3.27 29.98 20.41
CA GLU A 604 -3.88 30.50 21.63
C GLU A 604 -2.85 30.85 22.72
N SER A 605 -1.82 30.01 22.88
CA SER A 605 -0.77 30.20 23.91
C SER A 605 0.12 31.42 23.68
N THR A 606 0.01 32.08 22.52
CA THR A 606 0.70 33.34 22.21
C THR A 606 0.08 34.53 22.94
N TYR A 607 -1.16 34.41 23.43
CA TYR A 607 -1.93 35.49 24.04
C TYR A 607 -2.23 35.24 25.53
N THR A 608 -2.46 36.33 26.26
CA THR A 608 -2.88 36.29 27.67
C THR A 608 -4.38 36.12 27.84
N ASP A 609 -5.16 36.35 26.78
CA ASP A 609 -6.63 36.35 26.80
C ASP A 609 -7.19 34.93 26.83
N GLU A 610 -8.24 34.71 27.60
CA GLU A 610 -8.91 33.40 27.73
C GLU A 610 -9.94 33.14 26.61
N ASP A 611 -10.35 34.18 25.86
CA ASP A 611 -11.33 34.08 24.77
C ASP A 611 -10.66 34.36 23.42
N VAL A 612 -10.04 33.31 22.88
CA VAL A 612 -9.33 33.28 21.60
C VAL A 612 -10.03 32.36 20.59
N SER A 613 -11.32 32.08 20.82
CA SER A 613 -12.14 31.17 20.01
C SER A 613 -12.18 31.53 18.53
N THR A 614 -11.98 32.80 18.18
CA THR A 614 -11.91 33.29 16.80
C THR A 614 -10.64 32.85 16.07
N LEU A 615 -9.57 32.44 16.79
CA LEU A 615 -8.31 32.02 16.17
C LEU A 615 -8.39 30.62 15.57
N ALA A 616 -9.10 29.70 16.23
CA ALA A 616 -9.27 28.32 15.75
C ALA A 616 -9.88 28.30 14.35
N GLY A 617 -11.05 28.94 14.17
CA GLY A 617 -11.70 29.03 12.86
C GLY A 617 -10.99 29.91 11.83
N ILE A 618 -9.92 30.64 12.18
CA ILE A 618 -9.04 31.27 11.18
C ILE A 618 -7.92 30.30 10.81
N ARG A 619 -7.30 29.65 11.81
CA ARG A 619 -6.25 28.65 11.60
C ARG A 619 -6.74 27.48 10.75
N ASP A 620 -7.95 27.02 11.02
CA ASP A 620 -8.57 25.90 10.33
C ASP A 620 -8.90 26.24 8.88
N ASP A 621 -8.77 27.51 8.45
CA ASP A 621 -8.98 27.94 7.06
C ASP A 621 -7.65 28.33 6.37
N VAL A 622 -6.52 28.29 7.08
CA VAL A 622 -5.19 28.60 6.53
C VAL A 622 -4.57 27.34 5.92
N ASP A 623 -4.08 27.49 4.70
CA ASP A 623 -3.54 26.41 3.87
C ASP A 623 -2.26 26.82 3.10
N SER A 624 -1.76 25.91 2.26
CA SER A 624 -0.59 26.15 1.40
C SER A 624 -0.77 27.23 0.33
N ALA A 625 -2.02 27.55 -0.01
CA ALA A 625 -2.37 28.56 -1.00
C ALA A 625 -2.59 29.95 -0.40
N THR A 626 -2.59 30.07 0.92
CA THR A 626 -2.82 31.32 1.66
C THR A 626 -1.73 32.35 1.38
N ILE A 627 -2.13 33.60 1.13
CA ILE A 627 -1.22 34.69 0.73
C ILE A 627 -1.36 35.87 1.70
N ILE A 628 -0.22 36.44 2.13
CA ILE A 628 -0.20 37.71 2.88
C ILE A 628 -0.24 38.90 1.91
N ARG A 629 -1.20 39.81 2.11
CA ARG A 629 -1.42 41.01 1.29
C ARG A 629 -1.42 42.30 2.12
N ASP A 630 -1.29 43.42 1.41
CA ASP A 630 -1.50 44.77 1.93
C ASP A 630 -0.72 45.13 3.21
N GLU A 631 0.51 44.59 3.33
CA GLU A 631 1.39 44.87 4.46
C GLU A 631 1.82 46.35 4.49
N GLN A 632 1.45 47.04 5.56
CA GLN A 632 1.79 48.44 5.81
C GLN A 632 2.51 48.56 7.14
N HIS A 633 3.58 49.35 7.14
CA HIS A 633 4.45 49.54 8.29
C HIS A 633 4.44 51.03 8.72
N PHE A 634 4.12 51.28 9.98
CA PHE A 634 3.95 52.61 10.58
C PHE A 634 4.87 52.89 11.79
N GLY A 635 5.43 51.83 12.39
CA GLY A 635 6.35 51.92 13.53
C GLY A 635 7.78 52.34 13.18
N SER A 636 8.69 52.20 14.14
CA SER A 636 10.13 52.42 13.92
C SER A 636 10.88 51.17 13.45
N ALA A 637 10.26 49.98 13.55
CA ALA A 637 10.76 48.69 13.06
C ALA A 637 9.63 47.88 12.42
N GLY A 638 9.90 47.25 11.29
CA GLY A 638 8.95 46.47 10.51
C GLY A 638 8.64 45.10 11.10
N LEU A 639 7.73 44.41 10.43
CA LEU A 639 7.37 43.03 10.70
C LEU A 639 7.70 42.20 9.46
N ALA A 640 8.08 40.95 9.65
CA ALA A 640 8.15 39.95 8.60
C ALA A 640 7.14 38.85 8.94
N ILE A 641 6.33 38.46 7.95
CA ILE A 641 5.22 37.54 8.12
C ILE A 641 5.39 36.38 7.14
N THR A 642 5.27 35.16 7.62
CA THR A 642 5.32 33.94 6.81
C THR A 642 4.11 33.06 7.08
N VAL A 643 3.71 32.30 6.05
CA VAL A 643 2.76 31.18 6.17
C VAL A 643 3.60 29.92 6.08
N GLU A 644 3.59 29.12 7.13
CA GLU A 644 4.41 27.92 7.26
C GLU A 644 3.55 26.78 7.78
N GLU A 645 3.86 25.56 7.33
CA GLU A 645 3.33 24.32 7.90
C GLU A 645 3.84 24.20 9.34
N TYR A 646 2.95 23.94 10.30
CA TYR A 646 3.28 23.89 11.73
C TYR A 646 3.84 22.53 12.17
#